data_AF-A0A224YD45-F1
#
_entry.id   AF-A0A224YD45-F1
#
_cell.length_a   1.000
_cell.length_b   1.000
_cell.length_c   1.000
_cell.angle_alpha   90.00
_cell.angle_beta   90.00
_cell.angle_gamma   90.00
#
_symmetry.space_group_name_H-M   'P 1'
#
loop_
_entity.id
_entity.type
_entity.pdbx_description
1 polymer ?
#
loop_
_entity_poly.entity_id
_entity_poly.type
_entity_poly.pdbx_seq_one_letter_code
_entity_poly.pdbx_strand_id
1 'polypeptide(L)'
;MLPLEDVNRPVVVPPTPATVKPEVRAAIELLLNFPNHMPTIFAYLVKIGAKFQDTTKPITGVTVGGTFVKFPKPIQLGYEISVNGKSFNLPRDSKQLAVYVQTHLHVLTVTVQILHQLGAEFTVDGGGKISSFVIFGKKQTFPKPVGGSVFVQGRIYYLPKDIKVLLKTVKNNPAEFFKIEFLLIAYGVRITKSSGGRVLRAVYGGGSYDISVKKPVSITIGQKSYDIPADLEKIFRSPAGLQVGVVLQALQLAKVPLKVDRNTGVVTGIVVGGVIVPFPVTVDLRLKLYGSQYVIPRDLGKIVAVLEKKNMPSLVLSILYNRYGVVPVRNADQVVVALSFGDMRFAVKARPLTVLVIAGVKLLLPRDADKIYGLLSSNKVTPLQLLRALQLVGYTFVPGPDGKLSTIQKGAERIQLNFSLHLYVEYDNRKYFMPNDFPLLVEVISKLSGPELATVMGSLNRYGAVMAIKGVKVVLLFNGIKYETTLKSRPGAQVGLVVHMGNKTFSIPKDLKAIASYANGRGAAVIKLLVQLFKAHGVKVNQSPKGLIISIVIDGKTYTVSGGGNEPGGQVRVTIRGRKFWIPKEMARLPDLFTGFHYSELLVALMRMGATVLSDNTSKFYAFRYKGRMYHFTRKFVVAVKVDRTGVKYRIPVDLKNLAKTLSKGRWVWHDVRKTLTYAGLTLSEGDEEIKSFSFQGKTYKVR
;
A
#
# COMPACT_ATOMS: atom_id res chain seq x y z
N MET A 1 -25.69 -9.80 7.49
CA MET A 1 -24.62 -8.78 7.30
C MET A 1 -23.81 -9.11 6.05
N LEU A 2 -23.39 -8.10 5.29
CA LEU A 2 -22.70 -8.30 4.00
C LEU A 2 -21.24 -8.77 4.19
N PRO A 3 -20.73 -9.68 3.34
CA PRO A 3 -19.34 -10.08 3.38
C PRO A 3 -18.42 -8.89 3.09
N LEU A 4 -17.42 -8.68 3.94
CA LEU A 4 -16.49 -7.55 3.83
C LEU A 4 -15.27 -7.91 2.98
N GLU A 5 -14.93 -7.00 2.09
CA GLU A 5 -13.68 -7.08 1.34
C GLU A 5 -12.48 -6.66 2.18
N ASP A 6 -11.37 -7.35 1.93
CA ASP A 6 -10.11 -6.98 2.55
C ASP A 6 -9.61 -5.65 1.96
N VAL A 7 -9.46 -4.64 2.80
CA VAL A 7 -9.05 -3.29 2.39
C VAL A 7 -7.67 -3.27 1.71
N ASN A 8 -6.84 -4.30 1.93
CA ASN A 8 -5.53 -4.45 1.29
C ASN A 8 -5.60 -4.98 -0.16
N ARG A 9 -6.77 -5.41 -0.62
CA ARG A 9 -7.03 -6.01 -1.95
C ARG A 9 -8.31 -5.41 -2.52
N PRO A 10 -8.33 -4.11 -2.84
CA PRO A 10 -9.52 -3.51 -3.40
C PRO A 10 -9.85 -4.16 -4.76
N VAL A 11 -11.12 -4.46 -4.97
CA VAL A 11 -11.68 -4.88 -6.24
C VAL A 11 -11.69 -3.69 -7.18
N VAL A 12 -11.09 -3.86 -8.35
CA VAL A 12 -11.08 -2.86 -9.42
C VAL A 12 -12.03 -3.33 -10.50
N VAL A 13 -12.85 -2.43 -11.03
CA VAL A 13 -13.72 -2.74 -12.17
C VAL A 13 -12.85 -2.66 -13.42
N PRO A 14 -12.87 -3.67 -14.31
CA PRO A 14 -12.17 -3.61 -15.59
C PRO A 14 -12.55 -2.35 -16.37
N PRO A 15 -11.71 -1.88 -17.31
CA PRO A 15 -12.06 -0.77 -18.17
C PRO A 15 -13.41 -1.03 -18.84
N THR A 16 -14.38 -0.15 -18.60
CA THR A 16 -15.69 -0.18 -19.24
C THR A 16 -15.59 0.47 -20.63
N PRO A 17 -16.53 0.18 -21.55
CA PRO A 17 -16.61 0.87 -22.84
C PRO A 17 -16.60 2.40 -22.67
N ALA A 18 -16.08 3.13 -23.65
CA ALA A 18 -15.94 4.59 -23.62
C ALA A 18 -17.25 5.36 -23.31
N THR A 19 -18.40 4.71 -23.50
CA THR A 19 -19.74 5.23 -23.18
C THR A 19 -20.04 5.35 -21.69
N VAL A 20 -19.27 4.69 -20.81
CA VAL A 20 -19.49 4.73 -19.35
C VAL A 20 -18.59 5.80 -18.71
N LYS A 21 -19.22 6.81 -18.09
CA LYS A 21 -18.52 7.91 -17.42
C LYS A 21 -17.59 7.38 -16.29
N PRO A 22 -16.40 7.96 -16.07
CA PRO A 22 -15.48 7.57 -15.00
C PRO A 22 -16.10 7.59 -13.59
N GLU A 23 -17.02 8.53 -13.34
CA GLU A 23 -17.73 8.66 -12.06
C GLU A 23 -18.60 7.44 -11.72
N VAL A 24 -19.25 6.86 -12.73
CA VAL A 24 -20.06 5.64 -12.59
C VAL A 24 -19.16 4.48 -12.18
N ARG A 25 -18.02 4.34 -12.86
CA ARG A 25 -17.02 3.32 -12.53
C ARG A 25 -16.52 3.48 -11.09
N ALA A 26 -16.15 4.69 -10.70
CA ALA A 26 -15.67 4.97 -9.34
C ALA A 26 -16.73 4.62 -8.27
N ALA A 27 -17.99 4.92 -8.53
CA ALA A 27 -19.10 4.55 -7.63
C ALA A 27 -19.32 3.03 -7.56
N ILE A 28 -19.22 2.30 -8.68
CA ILE A 28 -19.30 0.83 -8.70
C ILE A 28 -18.12 0.21 -7.94
N GLU A 29 -16.90 0.70 -8.17
CA GLU A 29 -15.72 0.26 -7.43
C GLU A 29 -15.90 0.51 -5.93
N LEU A 30 -16.42 1.67 -5.54
CA LEU A 30 -16.73 1.96 -4.15
C LEU A 30 -17.78 0.97 -3.59
N LEU A 31 -18.84 0.69 -4.33
CA LEU A 31 -19.88 -0.29 -3.94
C LEU A 31 -19.29 -1.68 -3.67
N LEU A 32 -18.45 -2.18 -4.58
CA LEU A 32 -17.84 -3.51 -4.49
C LEU A 32 -16.84 -3.65 -3.33
N ASN A 33 -16.24 -2.53 -2.94
CA ASN A 33 -15.19 -2.46 -1.92
C ASN A 33 -15.70 -1.99 -0.56
N PHE A 34 -16.88 -1.41 -0.51
CA PHE A 34 -17.51 -0.88 0.70
C PHE A 34 -19.01 -1.19 0.70
N PRO A 35 -19.39 -2.48 0.65
CA PRO A 35 -20.77 -2.90 0.49
C PRO A 35 -21.67 -2.45 1.65
N ASN A 36 -21.08 -2.20 2.82
CA ASN A 36 -21.77 -1.67 3.99
C ASN A 36 -22.33 -0.25 3.83
N HIS A 37 -21.84 0.51 2.85
CA HIS A 37 -22.36 1.84 2.51
C HIS A 37 -23.25 1.81 1.26
N MET A 38 -23.76 0.62 0.92
CA MET A 38 -24.53 0.42 -0.29
C MET A 38 -25.78 1.30 -0.41
N PRO A 39 -26.57 1.64 0.64
CA PRO A 39 -27.72 2.53 0.49
C PRO A 39 -27.40 3.84 -0.21
N THR A 40 -26.36 4.54 0.26
CA THR A 40 -25.90 5.81 -0.29
C THR A 40 -25.39 5.65 -1.73
N ILE A 41 -24.58 4.61 -1.97
CA ILE A 41 -23.96 4.39 -3.28
C ILE A 41 -25.00 3.94 -4.32
N PHE A 42 -25.96 3.11 -3.92
CA PHE A 42 -27.08 2.68 -4.75
C PHE A 42 -27.95 3.87 -5.14
N ALA A 43 -28.36 4.69 -4.17
CA ALA A 43 -29.17 5.89 -4.44
C ALA A 43 -28.46 6.84 -5.40
N TYR A 44 -27.15 7.04 -5.23
CA TYR A 44 -26.34 7.84 -6.14
C TYR A 44 -26.29 7.25 -7.56
N LEU A 45 -26.02 5.94 -7.68
CA LEU A 45 -25.97 5.25 -8.97
C LEU A 45 -27.31 5.32 -9.71
N VAL A 46 -28.43 5.12 -9.02
CA VAL A 46 -29.78 5.27 -9.59
C VAL A 46 -30.03 6.71 -10.05
N LYS A 47 -29.65 7.70 -9.23
CA LYS A 47 -29.79 9.13 -9.56
C LYS A 47 -29.06 9.53 -10.84
N ILE A 48 -27.93 8.90 -11.14
CA ILE A 48 -27.16 9.13 -12.38
C ILE A 48 -27.56 8.19 -13.53
N GLY A 49 -28.68 7.47 -13.40
CA GLY A 49 -29.31 6.69 -14.47
C GLY A 49 -28.91 5.21 -14.53
N ALA A 50 -28.24 4.67 -13.50
CA ALA A 50 -27.94 3.24 -13.44
C ALA A 50 -29.20 2.43 -13.06
N LYS A 51 -29.42 1.32 -13.76
CA LYS A 51 -30.46 0.34 -13.47
C LYS A 51 -29.82 -0.93 -12.93
N PHE A 52 -30.29 -1.38 -11.77
CA PHE A 52 -29.86 -2.64 -11.16
C PHE A 52 -30.76 -3.78 -11.62
N GLN A 53 -30.21 -4.99 -11.65
CA GLN A 53 -30.99 -6.23 -11.72
C GLN A 53 -31.84 -6.38 -10.44
N ASP A 54 -32.73 -7.38 -10.42
CA ASP A 54 -33.52 -7.75 -9.24
C ASP A 54 -32.65 -7.82 -7.96
N THR A 55 -32.90 -6.88 -7.04
CA THR A 55 -32.14 -6.67 -5.81
C THR A 55 -32.37 -7.76 -4.75
N THR A 56 -33.31 -8.68 -4.99
CA THR A 56 -33.49 -9.90 -4.16
C THR A 56 -32.56 -11.04 -4.53
N LYS A 57 -31.99 -11.00 -5.74
CA LYS A 57 -31.01 -11.98 -6.25
C LYS A 57 -29.59 -11.41 -6.19
N PRO A 58 -28.55 -12.24 -6.37
CA PRO A 58 -27.19 -11.73 -6.49
C PRO A 58 -27.09 -10.77 -7.67
N ILE A 59 -26.73 -9.52 -7.39
CA ILE A 59 -26.56 -8.47 -8.39
C ILE A 59 -25.26 -8.72 -9.12
N THR A 60 -25.33 -9.05 -10.40
CA THR A 60 -24.14 -9.39 -11.21
C THR A 60 -23.59 -8.23 -12.01
N GLY A 61 -24.28 -7.09 -12.02
CA GLY A 61 -23.90 -5.89 -12.76
C GLY A 61 -24.99 -4.81 -12.74
N VAL A 62 -24.73 -3.72 -13.45
CA VAL A 62 -25.67 -2.61 -13.64
C VAL A 62 -25.74 -2.20 -15.11
N THR A 63 -26.91 -1.75 -15.55
CA THR A 63 -27.10 -1.19 -16.89
C THR A 63 -27.05 0.33 -16.82
N VAL A 64 -26.19 0.95 -17.62
CA VAL A 64 -26.00 2.41 -17.69
C VAL A 64 -26.03 2.84 -19.15
N GLY A 65 -26.98 3.69 -19.52
CA GLY A 65 -27.14 4.13 -20.93
C GLY A 65 -27.27 2.97 -21.91
N GLY A 66 -27.99 1.90 -21.54
CA GLY A 66 -28.14 0.68 -22.35
C GLY A 66 -26.95 -0.28 -22.33
N THR A 67 -25.80 0.11 -21.77
CA THR A 67 -24.62 -0.75 -21.65
C THR A 67 -24.63 -1.51 -20.33
N PHE A 68 -24.52 -2.84 -20.37
CA PHE A 68 -24.39 -3.66 -19.16
C PHE A 68 -22.95 -3.72 -18.67
N VAL A 69 -22.71 -3.20 -17.47
CA VAL A 69 -21.43 -3.27 -16.77
C VAL A 69 -21.46 -4.44 -15.80
N LYS A 70 -20.81 -5.54 -16.17
CA LYS A 70 -20.68 -6.73 -15.33
C LYS A 70 -19.76 -6.46 -14.14
N PHE A 71 -20.19 -6.85 -12.95
CA PHE A 71 -19.35 -6.82 -11.75
C PHE A 71 -18.33 -7.96 -11.77
N PRO A 72 -17.10 -7.74 -11.27
CA PRO A 72 -16.10 -8.80 -11.12
C PRO A 72 -16.56 -9.96 -10.23
N LYS A 73 -17.50 -9.68 -9.32
CA LYS A 73 -18.14 -10.64 -8.44
C LYS A 73 -19.59 -10.18 -8.16
N PRO A 74 -20.54 -11.10 -7.95
CA PRO A 74 -21.90 -10.73 -7.57
C PRO A 74 -21.95 -10.06 -6.19
N ILE A 75 -22.89 -9.15 -6.00
CA ILE A 75 -23.24 -8.57 -4.70
C ILE A 75 -24.61 -9.09 -4.29
N GLN A 76 -24.67 -9.87 -3.21
CA GLN A 76 -25.95 -10.24 -2.61
C GLN A 76 -26.37 -9.16 -1.61
N LEU A 77 -27.57 -8.61 -1.71
CA LEU A 77 -28.11 -7.75 -0.67
C LEU A 77 -28.67 -8.59 0.49
N GLY A 78 -28.34 -8.20 1.72
CA GLY A 78 -28.62 -8.98 2.92
C GLY A 78 -28.40 -8.17 4.21
N TYR A 79 -29.23 -7.14 4.40
CA TYR A 79 -29.28 -6.36 5.62
C TYR A 79 -30.15 -7.06 6.64
N GLU A 80 -29.52 -7.71 7.60
CA GLU A 80 -30.22 -8.25 8.75
C GLU A 80 -30.54 -7.11 9.71
N ILE A 81 -31.82 -6.90 9.97
CA ILE A 81 -32.31 -5.97 10.99
C ILE A 81 -33.07 -6.77 12.04
N SER A 82 -32.92 -6.40 13.31
CA SER A 82 -33.71 -6.96 14.40
C SER A 82 -34.73 -5.93 14.85
N VAL A 83 -36.00 -6.31 14.84
CA VAL A 83 -37.11 -5.49 15.32
C VAL A 83 -37.82 -6.28 16.39
N ASN A 84 -37.76 -5.80 17.64
CA ASN A 84 -38.32 -6.48 18.81
C ASN A 84 -37.90 -7.96 18.93
N GLY A 85 -36.60 -8.22 18.78
CA GLY A 85 -36.03 -9.58 18.88
C GLY A 85 -36.24 -10.46 17.64
N LYS A 86 -37.03 -10.03 16.66
CA LYS A 86 -37.25 -10.76 15.40
C LYS A 86 -36.34 -10.24 14.29
N SER A 87 -35.56 -11.12 13.67
CA SER A 87 -34.66 -10.79 12.55
C SER A 87 -35.38 -10.80 11.19
N PHE A 88 -35.07 -9.83 10.34
CA PHE A 88 -35.53 -9.72 8.94
C PHE A 88 -34.33 -9.42 8.04
N ASN A 89 -34.21 -10.10 6.90
CA ASN A 89 -33.17 -9.85 5.91
C ASN A 89 -33.70 -9.05 4.72
N LEU A 90 -33.32 -7.78 4.61
CA LEU A 90 -33.77 -6.89 3.54
C LEU A 90 -32.85 -6.94 2.31
N PRO A 91 -33.40 -6.84 1.07
CA PRO A 91 -34.82 -6.62 0.73
C PRO A 91 -35.67 -7.90 0.60
N ARG A 92 -35.12 -9.09 0.88
CA ARG A 92 -35.83 -10.37 0.70
C ARG A 92 -37.08 -10.47 1.56
N ASP A 93 -36.97 -10.11 2.83
CA ASP A 93 -38.00 -10.29 3.85
C ASP A 93 -38.88 -9.02 4.00
N SER A 94 -38.79 -8.05 3.08
CA SER A 94 -39.54 -6.77 3.15
C SER A 94 -41.06 -6.97 3.28
N LYS A 95 -41.63 -7.96 2.59
CA LYS A 95 -43.06 -8.29 2.69
C LYS A 95 -43.43 -8.78 4.07
N GLN A 96 -42.61 -9.65 4.66
CA GLN A 96 -42.84 -10.20 6.00
C GLN A 96 -42.69 -9.10 7.06
N LEU A 97 -41.70 -8.20 6.88
CA LEU A 97 -41.55 -7.03 7.74
C LEU A 97 -42.79 -6.13 7.69
N ALA A 98 -43.32 -5.83 6.49
CA ALA A 98 -44.52 -5.01 6.35
C ALA A 98 -45.73 -5.61 7.08
N VAL A 99 -45.94 -6.92 6.94
CA VAL A 99 -47.00 -7.66 7.66
C VAL A 99 -46.77 -7.61 9.16
N TYR A 100 -45.55 -7.83 9.63
CA TYR A 100 -45.21 -7.83 11.05
C TYR A 100 -45.42 -6.46 11.71
N VAL A 101 -44.96 -5.39 11.05
CA VAL A 101 -45.12 -4.01 11.53
C VAL A 101 -46.58 -3.62 11.62
N GLN A 102 -47.39 -4.05 10.65
CA GLN A 102 -48.84 -3.80 10.68
C GLN A 102 -49.52 -4.48 11.88
N THR A 103 -49.08 -5.68 12.27
CA THR A 103 -49.64 -6.38 13.45
C THR A 103 -49.00 -5.95 14.77
N HIS A 104 -47.88 -5.22 14.73
CA HIS A 104 -47.12 -4.76 15.89
C HIS A 104 -46.82 -3.26 15.79
N LEU A 105 -47.86 -2.41 15.78
CA LEU A 105 -47.71 -0.97 15.52
C LEU A 105 -46.74 -0.24 16.48
N HIS A 106 -46.52 -0.75 17.69
CA HIS A 106 -45.55 -0.18 18.65
C HIS A 106 -44.10 -0.20 18.12
N VAL A 107 -43.75 -1.08 17.16
CA VAL A 107 -42.41 -1.11 16.55
C VAL A 107 -42.26 -0.20 15.33
N LEU A 108 -43.32 0.50 14.92
CA LEU A 108 -43.34 1.28 13.68
C LEU A 108 -42.26 2.36 13.68
N THR A 109 -42.09 3.11 14.78
CA THR A 109 -41.13 4.21 14.89
C THR A 109 -39.70 3.75 14.63
N VAL A 110 -39.27 2.69 15.33
CA VAL A 110 -37.94 2.09 15.16
C VAL A 110 -37.77 1.52 13.76
N THR A 111 -38.80 0.85 13.23
CA THR A 111 -38.75 0.28 11.87
C THR A 111 -38.58 1.37 10.81
N VAL A 112 -39.35 2.45 10.90
CA VAL A 112 -39.27 3.58 9.96
C VAL A 112 -37.89 4.22 10.00
N GLN A 113 -37.34 4.43 11.18
CA GLN A 113 -35.98 4.94 11.34
C GLN A 113 -34.94 4.03 10.66
N ILE A 114 -34.97 2.72 10.93
CA ILE A 114 -34.03 1.76 10.32
C ILE A 114 -34.17 1.74 8.79
N LEU A 115 -35.41 1.66 8.29
CA LEU A 115 -35.68 1.65 6.85
C LEU A 115 -35.22 2.94 6.17
N HIS A 116 -35.48 4.11 6.78
CA HIS A 116 -35.01 5.39 6.27
C HIS A 116 -33.48 5.44 6.20
N GLN A 117 -32.78 4.96 7.23
CA GLN A 117 -31.31 4.87 7.24
C GLN A 117 -30.75 3.90 6.21
N LEU A 118 -31.54 2.90 5.79
CA LEU A 118 -31.24 2.03 4.65
C LEU A 118 -31.67 2.62 3.30
N GLY A 119 -32.08 3.89 3.27
CA GLY A 119 -32.47 4.62 2.06
C GLY A 119 -33.89 4.33 1.58
N ALA A 120 -34.78 3.87 2.46
CA ALA A 120 -36.17 3.67 2.09
C ALA A 120 -36.95 4.98 1.98
N GLU A 121 -37.82 5.07 0.99
CA GLU A 121 -38.79 6.15 0.82
C GLU A 121 -40.20 5.64 1.15
N PHE A 122 -41.02 6.46 1.78
CA PHE A 122 -42.37 6.08 2.20
C PHE A 122 -43.43 6.82 1.38
N THR A 123 -44.55 6.15 1.15
CA THR A 123 -45.76 6.77 0.58
C THR A 123 -46.89 6.73 1.57
N VAL A 124 -47.73 7.76 1.54
CA VAL A 124 -48.96 7.83 2.34
C VAL A 124 -50.20 7.60 1.47
N ASP A 125 -51.32 7.21 2.09
CA ASP A 125 -52.64 7.19 1.46
C ASP A 125 -53.31 8.57 1.49
N GLY A 126 -54.55 8.67 0.97
CA GLY A 126 -55.33 9.91 1.00
C GLY A 126 -55.68 10.42 2.41
N GLY A 127 -55.62 9.55 3.42
CA GLY A 127 -55.80 9.90 4.84
C GLY A 127 -54.48 10.23 5.56
N GLY A 128 -53.34 10.22 4.85
CA GLY A 128 -52.02 10.48 5.40
C GLY A 128 -51.40 9.31 6.16
N LYS A 129 -51.98 8.11 6.15
CA LYS A 129 -51.37 6.90 6.77
C LYS A 129 -50.31 6.31 5.85
N ILE A 130 -49.28 5.68 6.40
CA ILE A 130 -48.22 5.06 5.58
C ILE A 130 -48.81 3.85 4.84
N SER A 131 -48.78 3.88 3.51
CA SER A 131 -49.36 2.86 2.64
C SER A 131 -48.32 1.92 2.03
N SER A 132 -47.10 2.40 1.81
CA SER A 132 -46.01 1.57 1.28
C SER A 132 -44.64 2.17 1.60
N PHE A 133 -43.59 1.38 1.41
CA PHE A 133 -42.21 1.85 1.36
C PHE A 133 -41.47 1.28 0.15
N VAL A 134 -40.49 2.01 -0.38
CA VAL A 134 -39.60 1.58 -1.46
C VAL A 134 -38.21 1.44 -0.89
N ILE A 135 -37.62 0.25 -0.97
CA ILE A 135 -36.24 0.00 -0.53
C ILE A 135 -35.47 -0.74 -1.63
N PHE A 136 -34.27 -0.26 -1.97
CA PHE A 136 -33.44 -0.80 -3.07
C PHE A 136 -34.22 -0.99 -4.38
N GLY A 137 -35.04 -0.01 -4.74
CA GLY A 137 -35.87 0.00 -5.96
C GLY A 137 -37.11 -0.89 -5.91
N LYS A 138 -37.38 -1.58 -4.80
CA LYS A 138 -38.53 -2.48 -4.65
C LYS A 138 -39.59 -1.85 -3.75
N LYS A 139 -40.78 -1.62 -4.31
CA LYS A 139 -41.96 -1.15 -3.57
C LYS A 139 -42.59 -2.31 -2.78
N GLN A 140 -42.89 -2.06 -1.52
CA GLN A 140 -43.59 -2.96 -0.63
C GLN A 140 -44.80 -2.24 -0.02
N THR A 141 -45.99 -2.71 -0.37
CA THR A 141 -47.26 -2.20 0.16
C THR A 141 -47.58 -2.86 1.50
N PHE A 142 -48.07 -2.08 2.45
CA PHE A 142 -48.65 -2.62 3.68
C PHE A 142 -50.03 -3.20 3.37
N PRO A 143 -50.40 -4.38 3.90
CA PRO A 143 -51.74 -4.94 3.68
C PRO A 143 -52.90 -3.97 4.01
N LYS A 144 -52.73 -3.12 5.02
CA LYS A 144 -53.58 -1.97 5.32
C LYS A 144 -52.71 -0.75 5.65
N PRO A 145 -53.08 0.48 5.26
CA PRO A 145 -52.33 1.68 5.64
C PRO A 145 -52.17 1.81 7.17
N VAL A 146 -50.95 2.07 7.62
CA VAL A 146 -50.59 2.04 9.04
C VAL A 146 -50.55 3.45 9.65
N GLY A 147 -51.31 3.61 10.73
CA GLY A 147 -51.15 4.70 11.69
C GLY A 147 -50.13 4.32 12.76
N GLY A 148 -49.68 5.31 13.52
CA GLY A 148 -48.65 5.13 14.54
C GLY A 148 -48.96 5.95 15.78
N SER A 149 -48.19 5.74 16.84
CA SER A 149 -48.20 6.65 17.97
C SER A 149 -46.79 6.91 18.47
N VAL A 150 -46.57 8.11 19.01
CA VAL A 150 -45.31 8.50 19.65
C VAL A 150 -45.57 9.13 21.00
N PHE A 151 -44.71 8.84 21.95
CA PHE A 151 -44.72 9.44 23.28
C PHE A 151 -43.71 10.58 23.33
N VAL A 152 -44.19 11.80 23.54
CA VAL A 152 -43.37 13.02 23.59
C VAL A 152 -43.81 13.84 24.80
N GLN A 153 -42.84 14.19 25.66
CA GLN A 153 -43.07 15.03 26.85
C GLN A 153 -44.25 14.57 27.73
N GLY A 154 -44.38 13.27 28.00
CA GLY A 154 -45.43 12.77 28.88
C GLY A 154 -46.77 12.48 28.18
N ARG A 155 -46.90 12.75 26.87
CA ARG A 155 -48.16 12.62 26.12
C ARG A 155 -48.02 11.71 24.90
N ILE A 156 -49.05 10.93 24.61
CA ILE A 156 -49.15 10.12 23.38
C ILE A 156 -49.79 10.95 22.26
N TYR A 157 -49.20 10.91 21.07
CA TYR A 157 -49.71 11.52 19.85
C TYR A 157 -49.98 10.44 18.81
N TYR A 158 -51.16 10.43 18.20
CA TYR A 158 -51.59 9.47 17.19
C TYR A 158 -51.40 10.02 15.78
N LEU A 159 -50.58 9.35 14.96
CA LEU A 159 -50.22 9.77 13.61
C LEU A 159 -51.10 9.08 12.56
N PRO A 160 -51.57 9.80 11.52
CA PRO A 160 -51.22 11.18 11.17
C PRO A 160 -52.04 12.29 11.86
N LYS A 161 -53.13 11.94 12.57
CA LYS A 161 -54.12 12.88 13.12
C LYS A 161 -53.48 14.04 13.91
N ASP A 162 -52.51 13.73 14.75
CA ASP A 162 -51.94 14.67 15.71
C ASP A 162 -50.65 15.35 15.21
N ILE A 163 -50.22 15.16 13.95
CA ILE A 163 -48.96 15.71 13.42
C ILE A 163 -48.87 17.23 13.63
N LYS A 164 -49.95 17.98 13.35
CA LYS A 164 -49.97 19.44 13.52
C LYS A 164 -49.75 19.85 14.99
N VAL A 165 -50.34 19.12 15.94
CA VAL A 165 -50.21 19.39 17.38
C VAL A 165 -48.83 18.97 17.88
N LEU A 166 -48.33 17.84 17.40
CA LEU A 166 -46.99 17.32 17.71
C LEU A 166 -45.90 18.30 17.26
N LEU A 167 -45.98 18.81 16.02
CA LEU A 167 -45.04 19.82 15.50
C LEU A 167 -45.03 21.11 16.33
N LYS A 168 -46.21 21.57 16.78
CA LYS A 168 -46.30 22.71 17.72
C LYS A 168 -45.65 22.42 19.07
N THR A 169 -45.71 21.17 19.53
CA THR A 169 -45.12 20.72 20.80
C THR A 169 -43.59 20.68 20.72
N VAL A 170 -43.04 20.11 19.65
CA VAL A 170 -41.58 19.91 19.53
C VAL A 170 -40.82 21.10 18.94
N LYS A 171 -41.50 22.17 18.48
CA LYS A 171 -40.85 23.31 17.80
C LYS A 171 -39.71 23.97 18.57
N ASN A 172 -39.81 23.99 19.91
CA ASN A 172 -38.81 24.57 20.81
C ASN A 172 -37.96 23.51 21.51
N ASN A 173 -38.15 22.23 21.17
CA ASN A 173 -37.45 21.09 21.76
C ASN A 173 -36.79 20.25 20.66
N PRO A 174 -35.62 20.68 20.16
CA PRO A 174 -34.92 19.99 19.08
C PRO A 174 -34.58 18.53 19.43
N ALA A 175 -34.34 18.22 20.70
CA ALA A 175 -34.02 16.85 21.13
C ALA A 175 -35.19 15.88 20.92
N GLU A 176 -36.41 16.30 21.23
CA GLU A 176 -37.61 15.49 20.96
C GLU A 176 -37.93 15.45 19.47
N PHE A 177 -37.76 16.56 18.75
CA PHE A 177 -37.96 16.60 17.29
C PHE A 177 -37.07 15.58 16.56
N PHE A 178 -35.76 15.57 16.81
CA PHE A 178 -34.83 14.67 16.10
C PHE A 178 -35.04 13.18 16.42
N LYS A 179 -35.66 12.83 17.55
CA LYS A 179 -36.05 11.43 17.84
C LYS A 179 -37.15 10.92 16.91
N ILE A 180 -38.03 11.80 16.45
CA ILE A 180 -39.22 11.44 15.65
C ILE A 180 -39.15 11.93 14.20
N GLU A 181 -38.08 12.63 13.81
CA GLU A 181 -37.94 13.27 12.50
C GLU A 181 -38.21 12.30 11.34
N PHE A 182 -37.57 11.13 11.30
CA PHE A 182 -37.78 10.16 10.23
C PHE A 182 -39.20 9.61 10.18
N LEU A 183 -39.86 9.50 11.34
CA LEU A 183 -41.26 9.11 11.40
C LEU A 183 -42.16 10.20 10.80
N LEU A 184 -41.91 11.47 11.16
CA LEU A 184 -42.63 12.61 10.59
C LEU A 184 -42.45 12.68 9.07
N ILE A 185 -41.23 12.46 8.57
CA ILE A 185 -40.94 12.41 7.12
C ILE A 185 -41.72 11.27 6.45
N ALA A 186 -41.77 10.08 7.06
CA ALA A 186 -42.53 8.95 6.53
C ALA A 186 -44.04 9.24 6.42
N TYR A 187 -44.58 10.08 7.31
CA TYR A 187 -45.95 10.58 7.26
C TYR A 187 -46.14 11.81 6.35
N GLY A 188 -45.13 12.20 5.57
CA GLY A 188 -45.23 13.25 4.57
C GLY A 188 -44.88 14.66 5.05
N VAL A 189 -44.30 14.81 6.24
CA VAL A 189 -43.74 16.09 6.68
C VAL A 189 -42.49 16.41 5.86
N ARG A 190 -42.43 17.59 5.26
CA ARG A 190 -41.22 18.05 4.53
C ARG A 190 -40.38 18.94 5.43
N ILE A 191 -39.10 18.61 5.57
CA ILE A 191 -38.14 19.42 6.34
C ILE A 191 -37.32 20.27 5.37
N THR A 192 -37.25 21.58 5.62
CA THR A 192 -36.48 22.54 4.83
C THR A 192 -35.60 23.39 5.73
N LYS A 193 -34.48 23.90 5.21
CA LYS A 193 -33.57 24.77 5.94
C LYS A 193 -33.98 26.23 5.76
N SER A 194 -34.03 27.01 6.85
CA SER A 194 -34.12 28.48 6.80
C SER A 194 -32.99 29.12 7.61
N SER A 195 -32.61 30.35 7.25
CA SER A 195 -31.62 31.19 7.97
C SER A 195 -30.31 30.48 8.35
N GLY A 196 -29.52 30.05 7.36
CA GLY A 196 -28.17 29.50 7.59
C GLY A 196 -28.13 28.24 8.48
N GLY A 197 -29.22 27.47 8.56
CA GLY A 197 -29.26 26.22 9.34
C GLY A 197 -29.63 26.38 10.80
N ARG A 198 -29.89 27.61 11.26
CA ARG A 198 -30.35 27.90 12.64
C ARG A 198 -31.80 27.48 12.88
N VAL A 199 -32.60 27.40 11.81
CA VAL A 199 -34.01 27.03 11.89
C VAL A 199 -34.30 25.97 10.84
N LEU A 200 -34.83 24.84 11.28
CA LEU A 200 -35.43 23.83 10.42
C LEU A 200 -36.92 24.11 10.31
N ARG A 201 -37.47 24.12 9.10
CA ARG A 201 -38.87 24.38 8.83
C ARG A 201 -39.56 23.10 8.42
N ALA A 202 -40.44 22.61 9.29
CA ALA A 202 -41.33 21.48 9.01
C ALA A 202 -42.59 21.98 8.32
N VAL A 203 -42.94 21.41 7.17
CA VAL A 203 -44.12 21.76 6.37
C VAL A 203 -45.06 20.56 6.30
N TYR A 204 -46.32 20.77 6.70
CA TYR A 204 -47.35 19.73 6.68
C TYR A 204 -48.76 20.30 6.55
N GLY A 205 -49.54 19.78 5.59
CA GLY A 205 -50.95 20.12 5.42
C GLY A 205 -51.25 21.62 5.33
N GLY A 206 -50.44 22.35 4.53
CA GLY A 206 -50.52 23.80 4.33
C GLY A 206 -49.89 24.66 5.45
N GLY A 207 -49.54 24.07 6.60
CA GLY A 207 -48.90 24.77 7.71
C GLY A 207 -47.37 24.67 7.70
N SER A 208 -46.72 25.64 8.33
CA SER A 208 -45.27 25.69 8.49
C SER A 208 -44.89 25.90 9.96
N TYR A 209 -43.89 25.15 10.41
CA TYR A 209 -43.46 25.11 11.82
C TYR A 209 -41.94 25.25 11.89
N ASP A 210 -41.49 26.36 12.46
CA ASP A 210 -40.07 26.65 12.63
C ASP A 210 -39.53 25.97 13.90
N ILE A 211 -38.63 25.01 13.70
CA ILE A 211 -37.93 24.23 14.72
C ILE A 211 -36.59 24.91 15.01
N SER A 212 -36.41 25.35 16.25
CA SER A 212 -35.19 26.04 16.67
C SER A 212 -34.04 25.05 16.86
N VAL A 213 -33.01 25.14 16.01
CA VAL A 213 -31.75 24.41 16.18
C VAL A 213 -30.79 25.33 16.93
N LYS A 214 -30.75 25.22 18.25
CA LYS A 214 -29.81 25.97 19.08
C LYS A 214 -28.38 25.51 18.72
N LYS A 215 -27.65 26.35 17.95
CA LYS A 215 -26.22 26.21 17.57
C LYS A 215 -25.93 25.20 16.45
N PRO A 216 -26.23 25.52 15.17
CA PRO A 216 -25.70 24.75 14.06
C PRO A 216 -24.17 24.85 14.00
N VAL A 217 -23.53 23.80 13.49
CA VAL A 217 -22.08 23.76 13.26
C VAL A 217 -21.84 23.73 11.76
N SER A 218 -21.05 24.68 11.26
CA SER A 218 -20.65 24.68 9.86
C SER A 218 -19.46 23.75 9.66
N ILE A 219 -19.57 22.84 8.70
CA ILE A 219 -18.48 21.94 8.29
C ILE A 219 -18.18 22.13 6.81
N THR A 220 -16.92 22.00 6.43
CA THR A 220 -16.49 22.09 5.03
C THR A 220 -16.11 20.72 4.50
N ILE A 221 -16.70 20.34 3.37
CA ILE A 221 -16.39 19.09 2.66
C ILE A 221 -16.05 19.45 1.21
N GLY A 222 -14.79 19.24 0.83
CA GLY A 222 -14.27 19.76 -0.43
C GLY A 222 -14.32 21.30 -0.45
N GLN A 223 -14.96 21.88 -1.46
CA GLN A 223 -15.11 23.34 -1.61
C GLN A 223 -16.46 23.87 -1.09
N LYS A 224 -17.31 23.00 -0.50
CA LYS A 224 -18.65 23.38 -0.05
C LYS A 224 -18.75 23.37 1.46
N SER A 225 -19.39 24.40 2.01
CA SER A 225 -19.76 24.47 3.41
C SER A 225 -21.21 24.01 3.61
N TYR A 226 -21.43 23.30 4.71
CA TYR A 226 -22.70 22.69 5.08
C TYR A 226 -22.99 23.00 6.55
N ASP A 227 -24.24 23.31 6.87
CA ASP A 227 -24.65 23.60 8.25
C ASP A 227 -25.33 22.38 8.86
N ILE A 228 -24.69 21.80 9.87
CA ILE A 228 -25.14 20.62 10.59
C ILE A 228 -26.05 21.05 11.75
N PRO A 229 -27.21 20.39 11.95
CA PRO A 229 -27.66 19.14 11.32
C PRO A 229 -28.42 19.30 10.00
N ALA A 230 -28.84 20.51 9.63
CA ALA A 230 -29.79 20.74 8.54
C ALA A 230 -29.37 20.17 7.17
N ASP A 231 -28.07 20.16 6.89
CA ASP A 231 -27.53 19.68 5.62
C ASP A 231 -27.07 18.21 5.66
N LEU A 232 -27.25 17.47 6.76
CA LEU A 232 -26.77 16.08 6.90
C LEU A 232 -27.26 15.19 5.75
N GLU A 233 -28.56 15.18 5.50
CA GLU A 233 -29.14 14.36 4.44
C GLU A 233 -28.66 14.79 3.05
N LYS A 234 -28.53 16.11 2.84
CA LYS A 234 -28.00 16.70 1.59
C LYS A 234 -26.56 16.26 1.31
N ILE A 235 -25.71 16.16 2.34
CA ILE A 235 -24.34 15.68 2.22
C ILE A 235 -24.34 14.25 1.67
N PHE A 236 -25.10 13.34 2.30
CA PHE A 236 -25.15 11.93 1.91
C PHE A 236 -25.83 11.68 0.56
N ARG A 237 -26.68 12.60 0.08
CA ARG A 237 -27.25 12.55 -1.28
C ARG A 237 -26.34 13.15 -2.37
N SER A 238 -25.13 13.56 -2.03
CA SER A 238 -24.15 14.20 -2.94
C SER A 238 -22.96 13.27 -3.28
N PRO A 239 -22.21 13.53 -4.36
CA PRO A 239 -20.99 12.78 -4.67
C PRO A 239 -19.95 12.79 -3.53
N ALA A 240 -19.85 13.92 -2.80
CA ALA A 240 -18.94 14.04 -1.67
C ALA A 240 -19.33 13.11 -0.50
N GLY A 241 -20.64 12.87 -0.33
CA GLY A 241 -21.18 11.97 0.69
C GLY A 241 -20.82 10.50 0.49
N LEU A 242 -20.40 10.11 -0.73
CA LEU A 242 -19.93 8.74 -1.00
C LEU A 242 -18.63 8.42 -0.25
N GLN A 243 -17.80 9.44 0.00
CA GLN A 243 -16.59 9.30 0.81
C GLN A 243 -16.93 9.57 2.28
N VAL A 244 -17.69 8.66 2.89
CA VAL A 244 -18.18 8.84 4.27
C VAL A 244 -17.06 9.17 5.26
N GLY A 245 -15.85 8.65 5.06
CA GLY A 245 -14.73 8.96 5.93
C GLY A 245 -14.30 10.43 5.90
N VAL A 246 -14.47 11.12 4.76
CA VAL A 246 -14.26 12.57 4.65
C VAL A 246 -15.36 13.32 5.41
N VAL A 247 -16.61 12.86 5.34
CA VAL A 247 -17.72 13.43 6.12
C VAL A 247 -17.44 13.29 7.63
N LEU A 248 -17.05 12.09 8.05
CA LEU A 248 -16.70 11.82 9.45
C LEU A 248 -15.50 12.65 9.92
N GLN A 249 -14.48 12.83 9.08
CA GLN A 249 -13.36 13.71 9.40
C GLN A 249 -13.80 15.17 9.52
N ALA A 250 -14.61 15.70 8.60
CA ALA A 250 -15.08 17.08 8.66
C ALA A 250 -15.87 17.35 9.95
N LEU A 251 -16.70 16.39 10.37
CA LEU A 251 -17.39 16.42 11.67
C LEU A 251 -16.39 16.43 12.84
N GLN A 252 -15.37 15.58 12.80
CA GLN A 252 -14.33 15.52 13.84
C GLN A 252 -13.51 16.81 13.93
N LEU A 253 -13.12 17.40 12.80
CA LEU A 253 -12.40 18.68 12.74
C LEU A 253 -13.23 19.84 13.31
N ALA A 254 -14.54 19.80 13.08
CA ALA A 254 -15.49 20.73 13.68
C ALA A 254 -15.88 20.39 15.13
N LYS A 255 -15.20 19.41 15.75
CA LYS A 255 -15.44 18.94 17.13
C LYS A 255 -16.88 18.48 17.38
N VAL A 256 -17.53 17.91 16.37
CA VAL A 256 -18.86 17.31 16.46
C VAL A 256 -18.70 15.84 16.87
N PRO A 257 -19.07 15.43 18.10
CA PRO A 257 -18.87 14.07 18.56
C PRO A 257 -19.72 13.06 17.77
N LEU A 258 -19.09 11.97 17.34
CA LEU A 258 -19.77 10.84 16.70
C LEU A 258 -20.29 9.87 17.77
N LYS A 259 -21.53 9.43 17.64
CA LYS A 259 -22.09 8.31 18.42
C LYS A 259 -21.91 7.04 17.60
N VAL A 260 -21.07 6.14 18.11
CA VAL A 260 -20.77 4.84 17.48
C VAL A 260 -21.01 3.75 18.49
N ASP A 261 -21.79 2.74 18.12
CA ASP A 261 -21.87 1.50 18.89
C ASP A 261 -20.51 0.79 18.82
N ARG A 262 -19.86 0.62 19.97
CA ARG A 262 -18.51 0.04 20.04
C ARG A 262 -18.45 -1.46 19.70
N ASN A 263 -19.57 -2.16 19.80
CA ASN A 263 -19.65 -3.59 19.52
C ASN A 263 -19.90 -3.85 18.05
N THR A 264 -20.81 -3.10 17.44
CA THR A 264 -21.21 -3.28 16.04
C THR A 264 -20.43 -2.38 15.09
N GLY A 265 -19.84 -1.28 15.55
CA GLY A 265 -19.17 -0.28 14.71
C GLY A 265 -20.13 0.62 13.93
N VAL A 266 -21.44 0.56 14.22
CA VAL A 266 -22.46 1.35 13.53
C VAL A 266 -22.50 2.77 14.10
N VAL A 267 -22.42 3.77 13.23
CA VAL A 267 -22.64 5.18 13.57
C VAL A 267 -24.14 5.38 13.77
N THR A 268 -24.56 5.70 14.99
CA THR A 268 -25.97 5.90 15.36
C THR A 268 -26.41 7.35 15.27
N GLY A 269 -25.47 8.29 15.33
CA GLY A 269 -25.76 9.71 15.22
C GLY A 269 -24.55 10.60 15.54
N ILE A 270 -24.83 11.88 15.69
CA ILE A 270 -23.88 12.90 16.09
C ILE A 270 -24.45 13.75 17.24
N VAL A 271 -23.58 14.48 17.94
CA VAL A 271 -24.01 15.42 18.98
C VAL A 271 -23.79 16.86 18.51
N VAL A 272 -24.88 17.63 18.39
CA VAL A 272 -24.84 19.05 17.99
C VAL A 272 -25.51 19.88 19.07
N GLY A 273 -24.76 20.81 19.68
CA GLY A 273 -25.30 21.66 20.75
C GLY A 273 -25.83 20.86 21.96
N GLY A 274 -25.30 19.67 22.22
CA GLY A 274 -25.76 18.75 23.29
C GLY A 274 -26.94 17.85 22.90
N VAL A 275 -27.48 18.01 21.69
CA VAL A 275 -28.60 17.20 21.16
C VAL A 275 -28.07 16.07 20.30
N ILE A 276 -28.60 14.86 20.49
CA ILE A 276 -28.29 13.71 19.63
C ILE A 276 -29.15 13.81 18.37
N VAL A 277 -28.48 13.94 17.23
CA VAL A 277 -29.10 13.93 15.91
C VAL A 277 -28.81 12.58 15.26
N PRO A 278 -29.83 11.79 14.90
CA PRO A 278 -29.64 10.53 14.20
C PRO A 278 -28.87 10.72 12.88
N PHE A 279 -28.04 9.75 12.55
CA PHE A 279 -27.36 9.77 11.25
C PHE A 279 -28.38 9.44 10.15
N PRO A 280 -28.39 10.14 9.00
CA PRO A 280 -29.40 9.94 7.95
C PRO A 280 -29.25 8.63 7.19
N VAL A 281 -28.10 7.98 7.30
CA VAL A 281 -27.78 6.70 6.66
C VAL A 281 -27.09 5.77 7.64
N THR A 282 -27.22 4.46 7.45
CA THR A 282 -26.43 3.50 8.23
C THR A 282 -24.97 3.55 7.76
N VAL A 283 -24.04 3.84 8.67
CA VAL A 283 -22.59 3.76 8.43
C VAL A 283 -21.99 2.72 9.35
N ASP A 284 -21.52 1.63 8.76
CA ASP A 284 -20.87 0.53 9.47
C ASP A 284 -19.34 0.63 9.29
N LEU A 285 -18.65 0.83 10.41
CA LEU A 285 -17.20 1.03 10.48
C LEU A 285 -16.42 -0.26 10.74
N ARG A 286 -17.03 -1.41 10.44
CA ARG A 286 -16.34 -2.69 10.42
C ARG A 286 -15.58 -2.86 9.12
N LEU A 287 -14.36 -3.37 9.23
CA LEU A 287 -13.50 -3.59 8.08
C LEU A 287 -12.78 -4.92 8.18
N LYS A 288 -12.46 -5.51 7.04
CA LYS A 288 -11.55 -6.65 6.95
C LYS A 288 -10.18 -6.16 6.51
N LEU A 289 -9.15 -6.54 7.25
CA LEU A 289 -7.76 -6.12 7.02
C LEU A 289 -6.83 -7.32 7.21
N TYR A 290 -6.13 -7.72 6.14
CA TYR A 290 -5.24 -8.89 6.13
C TYR A 290 -5.93 -10.19 6.61
N GLY A 291 -7.17 -10.41 6.17
CA GLY A 291 -7.95 -11.60 6.48
C GLY A 291 -8.75 -11.55 7.79
N SER A 292 -8.45 -10.61 8.69
CA SER A 292 -9.13 -10.46 9.99
C SER A 292 -10.13 -9.31 9.97
N GLN A 293 -11.21 -9.42 10.74
CA GLN A 293 -12.22 -8.37 10.89
C GLN A 293 -11.91 -7.49 12.11
N TYR A 294 -12.11 -6.18 11.97
CA TYR A 294 -11.90 -5.16 12.99
C TYR A 294 -13.10 -4.23 13.07
N VAL A 295 -13.36 -3.67 14.25
CA VAL A 295 -14.45 -2.73 14.50
C VAL A 295 -13.88 -1.39 14.98
N ILE A 296 -14.16 -0.30 14.28
CA ILE A 296 -13.74 1.05 14.71
C ILE A 296 -14.82 1.66 15.63
N PRO A 297 -14.45 2.31 16.75
CA PRO A 297 -13.07 2.57 17.19
C PRO A 297 -12.45 1.50 18.10
N ARG A 298 -13.22 0.49 18.54
CA ARG A 298 -12.79 -0.53 19.52
C ARG A 298 -11.42 -1.15 19.21
N ASP A 299 -11.20 -1.54 17.97
CA ASP A 299 -10.01 -2.27 17.54
C ASP A 299 -8.94 -1.37 16.89
N LEU A 300 -9.03 -0.03 17.03
CA LEU A 300 -8.12 0.90 16.35
C LEU A 300 -6.64 0.67 16.70
N GLY A 301 -6.32 0.35 17.95
CA GLY A 301 -4.96 -0.03 18.35
C GLY A 301 -4.45 -1.32 17.70
N LYS A 302 -5.32 -2.32 17.49
CA LYS A 302 -4.97 -3.56 16.78
C LYS A 302 -4.73 -3.29 15.29
N ILE A 303 -5.56 -2.44 14.69
CA ILE A 303 -5.39 -1.98 13.30
C ILE A 303 -4.01 -1.32 13.15
N VAL A 304 -3.63 -0.41 14.05
CA VAL A 304 -2.31 0.26 14.05
C VAL A 304 -1.19 -0.78 14.07
N ALA A 305 -1.21 -1.72 15.02
CA ALA A 305 -0.17 -2.75 15.14
C ALA A 305 -0.01 -3.61 13.87
N VAL A 306 -1.13 -3.94 13.21
CA VAL A 306 -1.11 -4.67 11.93
C VAL A 306 -0.50 -3.82 10.81
N LEU A 307 -0.88 -2.54 10.73
CA LEU A 307 -0.35 -1.63 9.73
C LEU A 307 1.14 -1.38 9.94
N GLU A 308 1.62 -1.29 11.19
CA GLU A 308 3.06 -1.16 11.50
C GLU A 308 3.86 -2.33 10.93
N LYS A 309 3.42 -3.56 11.21
CA LYS A 309 4.02 -4.80 10.67
C LYS A 309 4.01 -4.83 9.14
N LYS A 310 3.05 -4.16 8.50
CA LYS A 310 2.89 -4.11 7.04
C LYS A 310 3.47 -2.85 6.42
N ASN A 311 4.31 -2.13 7.15
CA ASN A 311 4.98 -0.94 6.71
C ASN A 311 4.03 0.23 6.38
N MET A 312 2.90 0.36 7.07
CA MET A 312 1.89 1.42 6.94
C MET A 312 1.44 1.66 5.49
N PRO A 313 0.87 0.64 4.81
CA PRO A 313 0.61 0.73 3.38
C PRO A 313 -0.29 1.92 3.04
N SER A 314 0.23 2.79 2.20
CA SER A 314 -0.37 4.03 1.73
C SER A 314 -1.80 3.89 1.21
N LEU A 315 -2.04 2.89 0.38
CA LEU A 315 -3.35 2.56 -0.17
C LEU A 315 -4.33 2.22 0.96
N VAL A 316 -3.90 1.40 1.93
CA VAL A 316 -4.73 1.02 3.06
C VAL A 316 -5.04 2.23 3.94
N LEU A 317 -4.05 3.09 4.22
CA LEU A 317 -4.27 4.34 4.95
C LEU A 317 -5.27 5.26 4.25
N SER A 318 -5.16 5.38 2.92
CA SER A 318 -6.11 6.15 2.10
C SER A 318 -7.53 5.56 2.17
N ILE A 319 -7.66 4.24 2.13
CA ILE A 319 -8.96 3.57 2.26
C ILE A 319 -9.56 3.77 3.66
N LEU A 320 -8.76 3.59 4.72
CA LEU A 320 -9.16 3.82 6.10
C LEU A 320 -9.63 5.26 6.33
N TYR A 321 -8.93 6.22 5.73
CA TYR A 321 -9.31 7.62 5.74
C TYR A 321 -10.62 7.87 4.98
N ASN A 322 -10.67 7.53 3.69
CA ASN A 322 -11.79 7.89 2.81
C ASN A 322 -13.10 7.15 3.12
N ARG A 323 -13.02 5.92 3.64
CA ARG A 323 -14.21 5.06 3.86
C ARG A 323 -14.57 4.89 5.33
N TYR A 324 -13.63 5.04 6.25
CA TYR A 324 -13.85 4.76 7.67
C TYR A 324 -13.57 5.95 8.58
N GLY A 325 -13.07 7.08 8.05
CA GLY A 325 -12.81 8.28 8.83
C GLY A 325 -11.65 8.15 9.81
N VAL A 326 -10.77 7.16 9.61
CA VAL A 326 -9.53 7.03 10.39
C VAL A 326 -8.50 7.98 9.82
N VAL A 327 -8.17 9.01 10.59
CA VAL A 327 -7.32 10.11 10.14
C VAL A 327 -5.86 9.78 10.43
N PRO A 328 -5.00 9.71 9.39
CA PRO A 328 -3.56 9.62 9.59
C PRO A 328 -3.01 10.98 10.05
N VAL A 329 -2.65 11.10 11.32
CA VAL A 329 -2.03 12.32 11.86
C VAL A 329 -0.56 12.36 11.46
N ARG A 330 -0.13 13.48 10.89
CA ARG A 330 1.22 13.67 10.38
C ARG A 330 2.01 14.70 11.18
N ASN A 331 3.33 14.54 11.24
CA ASN A 331 4.24 15.55 11.78
C ASN A 331 4.57 16.63 10.71
N ALA A 332 5.45 17.57 11.06
CA ALA A 332 5.92 18.62 10.15
C ALA A 332 6.54 18.05 8.85
N ASP A 333 7.24 16.93 8.93
CA ASP A 333 7.82 16.23 7.77
C ASP A 333 6.82 15.36 6.99
N GLN A 334 5.52 15.50 7.26
CA GLN A 334 4.44 14.76 6.62
C GLN A 334 4.49 13.23 6.82
N VAL A 335 5.14 12.75 7.89
CA VAL A 335 5.16 11.33 8.29
C VAL A 335 3.98 11.03 9.20
N VAL A 336 3.27 9.93 8.96
CA VAL A 336 2.22 9.48 9.88
C VAL A 336 2.84 9.09 11.22
N VAL A 337 2.46 9.81 12.27
CA VAL A 337 2.89 9.60 13.67
C VAL A 337 1.78 9.06 14.56
N ALA A 338 0.53 9.13 14.12
CA ALA A 338 -0.60 8.51 14.79
C ALA A 338 -1.75 8.21 13.81
N LEU A 339 -2.64 7.31 14.19
CA LEU A 339 -3.98 7.18 13.60
C LEU A 339 -5.01 7.66 14.61
N SER A 340 -5.93 8.51 14.20
CA SER A 340 -7.00 9.02 15.06
C SER A 340 -8.39 8.73 14.51
N PHE A 341 -9.35 8.62 15.42
CA PHE A 341 -10.78 8.55 15.11
C PHE A 341 -11.56 9.17 16.27
N GLY A 342 -12.26 10.26 16.00
CA GLY A 342 -12.84 11.09 17.07
C GLY A 342 -11.74 11.58 18.02
N ASP A 343 -11.99 11.49 19.32
CA ASP A 343 -11.02 11.89 20.35
C ASP A 343 -9.95 10.82 20.62
N MET A 344 -10.05 9.64 19.97
CA MET A 344 -9.10 8.55 20.16
C MET A 344 -7.90 8.71 19.24
N ARG A 345 -6.69 8.64 19.79
CA ARG A 345 -5.43 8.77 19.06
C ARG A 345 -4.47 7.65 19.45
N PHE A 346 -3.96 6.93 18.46
CA PHE A 346 -3.02 5.83 18.64
C PHE A 346 -1.70 6.15 17.94
N ALA A 347 -0.63 6.22 18.72
CA ALA A 347 0.71 6.51 18.20
C ALA A 347 1.20 5.42 17.25
N VAL A 348 1.95 5.84 16.24
CA VAL A 348 2.67 4.97 15.29
C VAL A 348 4.16 5.08 15.60
N LYS A 349 4.84 3.93 15.66
CA LYS A 349 6.30 3.87 15.87
C LYS A 349 7.05 4.63 14.79
N ALA A 350 7.95 5.52 15.24
CA ALA A 350 8.85 6.26 14.36
C ALA A 350 9.72 5.31 13.54
N ARG A 351 9.95 5.67 12.28
CA ARG A 351 10.81 4.90 11.37
C ARG A 351 12.13 5.62 11.12
N PRO A 352 13.20 4.86 10.84
CA PRO A 352 14.45 5.45 10.39
C PRO A 352 14.24 6.15 9.04
N LEU A 353 14.89 7.30 8.87
CA LEU A 353 14.84 8.08 7.63
C LEU A 353 15.31 7.25 6.43
N THR A 354 14.67 7.45 5.28
CA THR A 354 15.05 6.77 4.05
C THR A 354 16.24 7.46 3.40
N VAL A 355 17.36 6.74 3.25
CA VAL A 355 18.54 7.24 2.53
C VAL A 355 18.30 7.13 1.02
N LEU A 356 18.20 8.27 0.33
CA LEU A 356 18.18 8.38 -1.13
C LEU A 356 19.58 8.82 -1.59
N VAL A 357 20.22 8.04 -2.47
CA VAL A 357 21.49 8.42 -3.11
C VAL A 357 21.25 8.64 -4.59
N ILE A 358 21.55 9.84 -5.09
CA ILE A 358 21.40 10.20 -6.49
C ILE A 358 22.53 11.12 -6.95
N ALA A 359 23.17 10.78 -8.08
CA ALA A 359 24.34 11.50 -8.60
C ALA A 359 25.44 11.75 -7.54
N GLY A 360 25.68 10.78 -6.66
CA GLY A 360 26.67 10.91 -5.56
C GLY A 360 26.20 11.72 -4.35
N VAL A 361 25.05 12.38 -4.42
CA VAL A 361 24.44 13.14 -3.32
C VAL A 361 23.60 12.21 -2.45
N LYS A 362 23.79 12.27 -1.13
CA LYS A 362 23.02 11.52 -0.14
C LYS A 362 21.98 12.44 0.51
N LEU A 363 20.71 12.07 0.42
CA LEU A 363 19.56 12.76 1.00
C LEU A 363 18.86 11.84 2.00
N LEU A 364 18.44 12.37 3.14
CA LEU A 364 17.65 11.67 4.15
C LEU A 364 16.19 12.10 4.05
N LEU A 365 15.33 11.26 3.49
CA LEU A 365 13.91 11.55 3.34
C LEU A 365 13.10 11.14 4.59
N PRO A 366 12.09 11.92 4.99
CA PRO A 366 11.60 13.16 4.36
C PRO A 366 12.40 14.44 4.61
N ARG A 367 13.29 14.47 5.62
CA ARG A 367 14.01 15.67 6.09
C ARG A 367 14.64 16.52 4.99
N ASP A 368 15.24 15.89 3.98
CA ASP A 368 15.99 16.54 2.90
C ASP A 368 15.18 16.67 1.60
N ALA A 369 13.85 16.52 1.63
CA ALA A 369 13.00 16.53 0.44
C ALA A 369 13.12 17.82 -0.40
N ASP A 370 13.21 18.98 0.26
CA ASP A 370 13.31 20.27 -0.43
C ASP A 370 14.58 20.41 -1.27
N LYS A 371 15.65 19.70 -0.90
CA LYS A 371 16.93 19.70 -1.62
C LYS A 371 16.83 18.99 -2.98
N ILE A 372 15.79 18.17 -3.20
CA ILE A 372 15.56 17.49 -4.49
C ILE A 372 15.35 18.51 -5.61
N TYR A 373 14.62 19.60 -5.34
CA TYR A 373 14.36 20.64 -6.34
C TYR A 373 15.67 21.26 -6.85
N GLY A 374 16.60 21.58 -5.94
CA GLY A 374 17.92 22.12 -6.31
C GLY A 374 18.75 21.19 -7.19
N LEU A 375 18.59 19.87 -7.06
CA LEU A 375 19.27 18.90 -7.93
C LEU A 375 18.68 18.86 -9.35
N LEU A 376 17.38 19.10 -9.48
CA LEU A 376 16.70 19.18 -10.76
C LEU A 376 16.96 20.51 -11.45
N SER A 377 16.81 21.64 -10.75
CA SER A 377 16.97 22.99 -11.32
C SER A 377 18.40 23.28 -11.77
N SER A 378 19.39 22.67 -11.12
CA SER A 378 20.80 22.76 -11.51
C SER A 378 21.20 21.77 -12.63
N ASN A 379 20.26 21.00 -13.19
CA ASN A 379 20.50 19.94 -14.16
C ASN A 379 21.52 18.87 -13.73
N LYS A 380 21.90 18.82 -12.45
CA LYS A 380 22.76 17.75 -11.88
C LYS A 380 22.09 16.38 -11.93
N VAL A 381 20.76 16.37 -11.92
CA VAL A 381 19.92 15.18 -11.95
C VAL A 381 18.78 15.38 -12.95
N THR A 382 18.55 14.40 -13.82
CA THR A 382 17.37 14.41 -14.70
C THR A 382 16.12 13.90 -13.97
N PRO A 383 14.90 14.33 -14.36
CA PRO A 383 13.65 13.79 -13.81
C PRO A 383 13.57 12.26 -13.84
N LEU A 384 14.15 11.64 -14.87
CA LEU A 384 14.19 10.19 -15.03
C LEU A 384 15.10 9.49 -14.02
N GLN A 385 16.28 10.07 -13.77
CA GLN A 385 17.21 9.57 -12.75
C GLN A 385 16.59 9.67 -11.35
N LEU A 386 15.90 10.78 -11.07
CA LEU A 386 15.19 10.98 -9.81
C LEU A 386 14.08 9.95 -9.61
N LEU A 387 13.23 9.79 -10.62
CA LEU A 387 12.13 8.82 -10.57
C LEU A 387 12.64 7.40 -10.30
N ARG A 388 13.73 6.99 -10.95
CA ARG A 388 14.38 5.69 -10.71
C ARG A 388 14.96 5.57 -9.31
N ALA A 389 15.63 6.60 -8.80
CA ALA A 389 16.22 6.57 -7.47
C ALA A 389 15.15 6.47 -6.37
N LEU A 390 14.05 7.21 -6.52
CA LEU A 390 12.89 7.15 -5.63
C LEU A 390 12.26 5.75 -5.63
N GLN A 391 12.05 5.16 -6.80
CA GLN A 391 11.56 3.79 -6.94
C GLN A 391 12.50 2.76 -6.28
N LEU A 392 13.82 2.93 -6.42
CA LEU A 392 14.83 2.03 -5.83
C LEU A 392 14.76 2.00 -4.30
N VAL A 393 14.49 3.13 -3.66
CA VAL A 393 14.36 3.20 -2.19
C VAL A 393 12.92 2.94 -1.72
N GLY A 394 12.02 2.60 -2.65
CA GLY A 394 10.65 2.14 -2.38
C GLY A 394 9.59 3.23 -2.30
N TYR A 395 9.86 4.46 -2.76
CA TYR A 395 8.83 5.46 -2.95
C TYR A 395 8.04 5.22 -4.25
N THR A 396 6.74 5.45 -4.18
CA THR A 396 5.83 5.51 -5.32
C THR A 396 5.26 6.92 -5.42
N PHE A 397 5.05 7.45 -6.61
CA PHE A 397 4.34 8.71 -6.80
C PHE A 397 2.86 8.55 -6.47
N VAL A 398 2.22 9.59 -5.94
CA VAL A 398 0.76 9.64 -5.82
C VAL A 398 0.26 10.54 -6.94
N PRO A 399 -0.55 10.04 -7.88
CA PRO A 399 -1.10 10.87 -8.94
C PRO A 399 -2.09 11.88 -8.38
N GLY A 400 -1.93 13.14 -8.80
CA GLY A 400 -2.93 14.18 -8.62
C GLY A 400 -4.14 13.97 -9.54
N PRO A 401 -5.26 14.67 -9.29
CA PRO A 401 -6.46 14.60 -10.13
C PRO A 401 -6.20 14.99 -11.59
N ASP A 402 -5.24 15.87 -11.82
CA ASP A 402 -4.78 16.36 -13.13
C ASP A 402 -3.68 15.48 -13.76
N GLY A 403 -3.29 14.38 -13.10
CA GLY A 403 -2.23 13.47 -13.56
C GLY A 403 -0.81 13.96 -13.22
N LYS A 404 -0.67 15.14 -12.60
CA LYS A 404 0.62 15.63 -12.12
C LYS A 404 1.10 14.79 -10.95
N LEU A 405 2.39 14.46 -10.98
CA LEU A 405 3.05 13.70 -9.93
C LEU A 405 3.87 14.67 -9.07
N SER A 406 3.24 15.21 -8.05
CA SER A 406 3.84 16.16 -7.10
C SER A 406 3.99 15.60 -5.69
N THR A 407 3.55 14.37 -5.46
CA THR A 407 3.68 13.71 -4.15
C THR A 407 4.36 12.36 -4.33
N ILE A 408 5.29 12.03 -3.42
CA ILE A 408 5.87 10.68 -3.30
C ILE A 408 5.43 10.05 -1.98
N GLN A 409 5.36 8.73 -1.96
CA GLN A 409 4.85 8.00 -0.80
C GLN A 409 5.58 6.69 -0.57
N LYS A 410 5.92 6.43 0.69
CA LYS A 410 6.51 5.16 1.16
C LYS A 410 5.97 4.85 2.55
N GLY A 411 4.96 3.98 2.58
CA GLY A 411 4.35 3.60 3.85
C GLY A 411 3.70 4.80 4.56
N ALA A 412 4.19 5.09 5.77
CA ALA A 412 3.77 6.23 6.60
C ALA A 412 4.23 7.59 6.05
N GLU A 413 5.30 7.62 5.25
CA GLU A 413 5.86 8.85 4.69
C GLU A 413 5.07 9.24 3.44
N ARG A 414 4.56 10.48 3.40
CA ARG A 414 3.95 11.08 2.21
C ARG A 414 4.54 12.47 2.05
N ILE A 415 5.34 12.69 1.02
CA ILE A 415 6.13 13.91 0.86
C ILE A 415 5.57 14.67 -0.34
N GLN A 416 5.14 15.91 -0.11
CA GLN A 416 4.86 16.84 -1.19
C GLN A 416 6.19 17.36 -1.73
N LEU A 417 6.38 17.25 -3.03
CA LEU A 417 7.54 17.77 -3.74
C LEU A 417 7.26 19.21 -4.19
N ASN A 418 8.29 20.05 -4.17
CA ASN A 418 8.21 21.44 -4.62
C ASN A 418 8.26 21.58 -6.16
N PHE A 419 7.94 20.50 -6.87
CA PHE A 419 7.83 20.44 -8.31
C PHE A 419 6.82 19.35 -8.68
N SER A 420 6.37 19.35 -9.93
CA SER A 420 5.47 18.33 -10.47
C SER A 420 6.11 17.66 -11.68
N LEU A 421 6.03 16.33 -11.75
CA LEU A 421 6.37 15.60 -12.96
C LEU A 421 5.11 15.37 -13.79
N HIS A 422 5.24 15.59 -15.10
CA HIS A 422 4.24 15.21 -16.09
C HIS A 422 4.84 14.12 -16.97
N LEU A 423 4.38 12.89 -16.78
CA LEU A 423 4.85 11.75 -17.55
C LEU A 423 3.82 11.46 -18.63
N TYR A 424 4.26 11.35 -19.87
CA TYR A 424 3.39 10.95 -20.97
C TYR A 424 4.09 9.95 -21.88
N VAL A 425 3.30 9.07 -22.48
CA VAL A 425 3.70 8.25 -23.61
C VAL A 425 3.06 8.84 -24.84
N GLU A 426 3.87 9.07 -25.87
CA GLU A 426 3.39 9.53 -27.17
C GLU A 426 3.29 8.34 -28.11
N TYR A 427 2.11 8.16 -28.70
CA TYR A 427 1.85 7.15 -29.73
C TYR A 427 0.77 7.69 -30.65
N ASP A 428 0.96 7.52 -31.96
CA ASP A 428 0.03 7.97 -32.99
C ASP A 428 -0.38 9.46 -32.83
N ASN A 429 0.63 10.33 -32.64
CA ASN A 429 0.48 11.77 -32.39
C ASN A 429 -0.40 12.15 -31.17
N ARG A 430 -0.73 11.18 -30.31
CA ARG A 430 -1.50 11.40 -29.08
C ARG A 430 -0.61 11.20 -27.85
N LYS A 431 -0.75 12.12 -26.89
CA LYS A 431 -0.10 12.03 -25.58
C LYS A 431 -1.03 11.36 -24.59
N TYR A 432 -0.57 10.24 -24.02
CA TYR A 432 -1.23 9.52 -22.94
C TYR A 432 -0.52 9.88 -21.62
N PHE A 433 -1.18 10.61 -20.75
CA PHE A 433 -0.63 11.10 -19.49
C PHE A 433 -0.71 10.04 -18.39
N MET A 434 0.42 9.64 -17.84
CA MET A 434 0.52 8.55 -16.86
C MET A 434 0.43 9.09 -15.42
N PRO A 435 -0.30 8.41 -14.51
CA PRO A 435 -1.01 7.13 -14.69
C PRO A 435 -2.50 7.28 -15.06
N ASN A 436 -3.02 8.48 -15.30
CA ASN A 436 -4.47 8.67 -15.49
C ASN A 436 -4.97 8.02 -16.80
N ASP A 437 -4.23 8.20 -17.89
CA ASP A 437 -4.54 7.61 -19.20
C ASP A 437 -4.01 6.19 -19.34
N PHE A 438 -3.47 5.61 -18.27
CA PHE A 438 -2.96 4.24 -18.30
C PHE A 438 -4.01 3.21 -18.75
N PRO A 439 -5.27 3.26 -18.31
CA PRO A 439 -6.31 2.37 -18.82
C PRO A 439 -6.52 2.52 -20.33
N LEU A 440 -6.48 3.74 -20.86
CA LEU A 440 -6.61 4.02 -22.30
C LEU A 440 -5.38 3.51 -23.06
N LEU A 441 -4.18 3.74 -22.51
CA LEU A 441 -2.93 3.25 -23.10
C LEU A 441 -2.88 1.71 -23.12
N VAL A 442 -3.41 1.05 -22.10
CA VAL A 442 -3.54 -0.41 -22.04
C VAL A 442 -4.49 -0.93 -23.12
N GLU A 443 -5.55 -0.18 -23.44
CA GLU A 443 -6.43 -0.49 -24.57
C GLU A 443 -5.70 -0.34 -25.91
N VAL A 444 -4.88 0.71 -26.06
CA VAL A 444 -4.03 0.89 -27.25
C VAL A 444 -3.06 -0.26 -27.39
N ILE A 445 -2.33 -0.62 -26.32
CA ILE A 445 -1.39 -1.75 -26.27
C ILE A 445 -2.05 -3.05 -26.75
N SER A 446 -3.33 -3.28 -26.42
CA SER A 446 -4.06 -4.48 -26.87
C SER A 446 -4.16 -4.63 -28.39
N LYS A 447 -3.99 -3.53 -29.13
CA LYS A 447 -4.17 -3.41 -30.59
C LYS A 447 -2.85 -3.26 -31.36
N LEU A 448 -1.71 -3.00 -30.70
CA LEU A 448 -0.42 -2.65 -31.34
C LEU A 448 0.32 -3.82 -31.99
N SER A 449 0.95 -3.61 -33.14
CA SER A 449 1.92 -4.53 -33.77
C SER A 449 3.24 -4.64 -32.97
N GLY A 450 4.10 -5.62 -33.29
CA GLY A 450 5.36 -5.86 -32.57
C GLY A 450 6.29 -4.63 -32.49
N PRO A 451 6.57 -3.93 -33.60
CA PRO A 451 7.40 -2.72 -33.61
C PRO A 451 6.78 -1.53 -32.86
N GLU A 452 5.47 -1.34 -33.00
CA GLU A 452 4.73 -0.27 -32.31
C GLU A 452 4.68 -0.50 -30.81
N LEU A 453 4.43 -1.76 -30.41
CA LEU A 453 4.52 -2.19 -29.03
C LEU A 453 5.91 -1.92 -28.47
N ALA A 454 6.98 -2.26 -29.20
CA ALA A 454 8.35 -1.98 -28.76
C ALA A 454 8.60 -0.48 -28.52
N THR A 455 8.00 0.40 -29.31
CA THR A 455 8.11 1.86 -29.18
C THR A 455 7.40 2.37 -27.92
N VAL A 456 6.13 2.02 -27.74
CA VAL A 456 5.35 2.35 -26.52
C VAL A 456 6.02 1.79 -25.28
N MET A 457 6.56 0.58 -25.37
CA MET A 457 7.29 -0.07 -24.29
C MET A 457 8.61 0.60 -23.96
N GLY A 458 9.34 1.09 -24.96
CA GLY A 458 10.54 1.89 -24.74
C GLY A 458 10.25 3.11 -23.86
N SER A 459 9.17 3.81 -24.12
CA SER A 459 8.72 4.98 -23.34
C SER A 459 8.30 4.61 -21.92
N LEU A 460 7.46 3.59 -21.75
CA LEU A 460 7.03 3.12 -20.42
C LEU A 460 8.20 2.60 -19.57
N ASN A 461 9.13 1.87 -20.18
CA ASN A 461 10.33 1.37 -19.50
C ASN A 461 11.27 2.49 -19.09
N ARG A 462 11.34 3.61 -19.84
CA ARG A 462 12.12 4.79 -19.41
C ARG A 462 11.63 5.24 -18.03
N TYR A 463 10.32 5.34 -17.85
CA TYR A 463 9.65 5.70 -16.59
C TYR A 463 9.62 4.57 -15.53
N GLY A 464 10.37 3.48 -15.72
CA GLY A 464 10.46 2.41 -14.75
C GLY A 464 9.22 1.52 -14.67
N ALA A 465 8.36 1.52 -15.70
CA ALA A 465 7.37 0.48 -15.85
C ALA A 465 8.05 -0.87 -16.13
N VAL A 466 7.41 -1.96 -15.70
CA VAL A 466 7.85 -3.33 -15.95
C VAL A 466 6.68 -4.10 -16.56
N MET A 467 6.93 -4.89 -17.60
CA MET A 467 5.88 -5.63 -18.30
C MET A 467 6.25 -7.12 -18.45
N ALA A 468 5.23 -7.97 -18.40
CA ALA A 468 5.31 -9.37 -18.75
C ALA A 468 4.19 -9.77 -19.72
N ILE A 469 4.56 -10.52 -20.77
CA ILE A 469 3.66 -11.08 -21.77
C ILE A 469 3.73 -12.61 -21.72
N LYS A 470 2.58 -13.30 -21.63
CA LYS A 470 2.46 -14.77 -21.76
C LYS A 470 1.31 -15.09 -22.70
N GLY A 471 1.59 -15.65 -23.88
CA GLY A 471 0.59 -15.83 -24.93
C GLY A 471 -0.04 -14.50 -25.32
N VAL A 472 -1.37 -14.39 -25.22
CA VAL A 472 -2.11 -13.14 -25.45
C VAL A 472 -2.17 -12.23 -24.22
N LYS A 473 -1.84 -12.72 -23.01
CA LYS A 473 -1.99 -11.94 -21.77
C LYS A 473 -0.80 -11.01 -21.56
N VAL A 474 -1.08 -9.74 -21.29
CA VAL A 474 -0.12 -8.70 -20.91
C VAL A 474 -0.39 -8.25 -19.49
N VAL A 475 0.66 -8.19 -18.67
CA VAL A 475 0.63 -7.63 -17.32
C VAL A 475 1.65 -6.51 -17.26
N LEU A 476 1.23 -5.33 -16.85
CA LEU A 476 2.08 -4.16 -16.77
C LEU A 476 2.03 -3.54 -15.37
N LEU A 477 3.20 -3.29 -14.81
CA LEU A 477 3.42 -2.70 -13.50
C LEU A 477 4.02 -1.32 -13.68
N PHE A 478 3.32 -0.30 -13.22
CA PHE A 478 3.84 1.07 -13.16
C PHE A 478 3.57 1.64 -11.79
N ASN A 479 4.59 2.20 -11.15
CA ASN A 479 4.44 2.86 -9.86
C ASN A 479 3.80 1.96 -8.77
N GLY A 480 4.08 0.65 -8.83
CA GLY A 480 3.52 -0.36 -7.92
C GLY A 480 2.04 -0.73 -8.17
N ILE A 481 1.41 -0.15 -9.19
CA ILE A 481 0.04 -0.47 -9.63
C ILE A 481 0.10 -1.46 -10.79
N LYS A 482 -0.77 -2.46 -10.75
CA LYS A 482 -0.87 -3.54 -11.74
C LYS A 482 -2.04 -3.30 -12.69
N TYR A 483 -1.77 -3.43 -13.97
CA TYR A 483 -2.75 -3.43 -15.05
C TYR A 483 -2.61 -4.71 -15.87
N GLU A 484 -3.72 -5.24 -16.37
CA GLU A 484 -3.75 -6.45 -17.20
C GLU A 484 -4.58 -6.20 -18.46
N THR A 485 -4.17 -6.76 -19.59
CA THR A 485 -4.92 -6.76 -20.85
C THR A 485 -4.59 -7.98 -21.70
N THR A 486 -5.31 -8.17 -22.80
CA THR A 486 -5.15 -9.28 -23.72
C THR A 486 -4.93 -8.73 -25.13
N LEU A 487 -3.85 -9.14 -25.80
CA LEU A 487 -3.58 -8.80 -27.20
C LEU A 487 -4.60 -9.48 -28.11
N LYS A 488 -4.99 -8.83 -29.21
CA LYS A 488 -5.74 -9.50 -30.29
C LYS A 488 -4.95 -10.73 -30.77
N SER A 489 -5.65 -11.87 -30.91
CA SER A 489 -5.08 -13.16 -31.28
C SER A 489 -4.13 -13.04 -32.49
N ARG A 490 -2.95 -13.66 -32.39
CA ARG A 490 -1.98 -13.78 -33.48
C ARG A 490 -1.58 -15.24 -33.67
N PRO A 491 -1.54 -15.75 -34.91
CA PRO A 491 -0.83 -16.99 -35.20
C PRO A 491 0.64 -16.80 -34.83
N GLY A 492 1.21 -17.70 -34.02
CA GLY A 492 2.63 -17.67 -33.63
C GLY A 492 2.96 -17.06 -32.27
N ALA A 493 2.00 -16.93 -31.34
CA ALA A 493 2.27 -16.48 -29.98
C ALA A 493 3.37 -17.35 -29.32
N GLN A 494 4.51 -16.74 -29.00
CA GLN A 494 5.66 -17.43 -28.40
C GLN A 494 5.23 -18.21 -27.15
N VAL A 495 5.64 -19.48 -27.07
CA VAL A 495 5.27 -20.47 -26.03
C VAL A 495 5.85 -20.13 -24.63
N GLY A 496 6.39 -18.92 -24.42
CA GLY A 496 7.12 -18.51 -23.21
C GLY A 496 6.66 -17.19 -22.60
N LEU A 497 7.12 -16.91 -21.37
CA LEU A 497 6.88 -15.65 -20.67
C LEU A 497 7.98 -14.65 -21.07
N VAL A 498 7.62 -13.55 -21.72
CA VAL A 498 8.56 -12.47 -22.08
C VAL A 498 8.46 -11.35 -21.05
N VAL A 499 9.58 -10.91 -20.50
CA VAL A 499 9.66 -9.86 -19.48
C VAL A 499 10.51 -8.70 -19.98
N HIS A 500 9.97 -7.49 -19.91
CA HIS A 500 10.68 -6.26 -20.24
C HIS A 500 10.99 -5.49 -18.95
N MET A 501 12.28 -5.25 -18.69
CA MET A 501 12.75 -4.44 -17.56
C MET A 501 13.86 -3.48 -18.02
N GLY A 502 13.56 -2.18 -18.03
CA GLY A 502 14.48 -1.17 -18.55
C GLY A 502 14.72 -1.36 -20.05
N ASN A 503 15.98 -1.39 -20.49
CA ASN A 503 16.36 -1.65 -21.89
C ASN A 503 16.58 -3.14 -22.20
N LYS A 504 16.20 -4.04 -21.29
CA LYS A 504 16.38 -5.48 -21.46
C LYS A 504 15.06 -6.19 -21.63
N THR A 505 15.06 -7.14 -22.55
CA THR A 505 13.99 -8.12 -22.74
C THR A 505 14.55 -9.49 -22.34
N PHE A 506 13.78 -10.25 -21.59
CA PHE A 506 14.12 -11.60 -21.13
C PHE A 506 13.02 -12.56 -21.55
N SER A 507 13.38 -13.66 -22.16
CA SER A 507 12.47 -14.73 -22.57
C SER A 507 12.59 -15.92 -21.62
N ILE A 508 11.53 -16.26 -20.90
CA ILE A 508 11.49 -17.30 -19.89
C ILE A 508 10.85 -18.57 -20.48
N PRO A 509 11.44 -19.76 -20.26
CA PRO A 509 12.47 -20.08 -19.26
C PRO A 509 13.94 -19.85 -19.66
N LYS A 510 14.25 -19.44 -20.90
CA LYS A 510 15.63 -19.34 -21.40
C LYS A 510 16.53 -18.39 -20.57
N ASP A 511 16.00 -17.24 -20.18
CA ASP A 511 16.75 -16.14 -19.56
C ASP A 511 16.65 -16.08 -18.02
N LEU A 512 16.28 -17.18 -17.36
CA LEU A 512 16.03 -17.22 -15.92
C LEU A 512 17.24 -16.77 -15.07
N LYS A 513 18.45 -17.17 -15.45
CA LYS A 513 19.68 -16.74 -14.75
C LYS A 513 19.98 -15.26 -15.01
N ALA A 514 19.77 -14.78 -16.23
CA ALA A 514 20.04 -13.39 -16.62
C ALA A 514 19.08 -12.43 -15.92
N ILE A 515 17.79 -12.76 -15.85
CA ILE A 515 16.80 -11.91 -15.17
C ILE A 515 17.00 -11.89 -13.65
N ALA A 516 17.33 -13.04 -13.04
CA ALA A 516 17.63 -13.10 -11.61
C ALA A 516 18.92 -12.34 -11.27
N SER A 517 19.96 -12.46 -12.08
CA SER A 517 21.22 -11.71 -11.94
C SER A 517 20.99 -10.20 -12.08
N TYR A 518 20.20 -9.78 -13.08
CA TYR A 518 19.83 -8.38 -13.26
C TYR A 518 19.06 -7.84 -12.04
N ALA A 519 18.04 -8.55 -11.57
CA ALA A 519 17.25 -8.12 -10.43
C ALA A 519 18.07 -8.08 -9.14
N ASN A 520 18.87 -9.12 -8.87
CA ASN A 520 19.74 -9.18 -7.70
C ASN A 520 20.81 -8.07 -7.70
N GLY A 521 21.38 -7.74 -8.87
CA GLY A 521 22.34 -6.66 -9.03
C GLY A 521 21.75 -5.24 -8.89
N ARG A 522 20.43 -5.10 -9.06
CA ARG A 522 19.72 -3.81 -8.92
C ARG A 522 19.03 -3.62 -7.56
N GLY A 523 19.02 -4.65 -6.71
CA GLY A 523 18.57 -4.59 -5.33
C GLY A 523 17.08 -4.87 -5.10
N ALA A 524 16.66 -4.75 -3.84
CA ALA A 524 15.39 -5.26 -3.34
C ALA A 524 14.13 -4.73 -4.06
N ALA A 525 14.15 -3.48 -4.56
CA ALA A 525 13.02 -2.89 -5.27
C ALA A 525 12.74 -3.57 -6.61
N VAL A 526 13.78 -3.81 -7.42
CA VAL A 526 13.64 -4.51 -8.71
C VAL A 526 13.22 -5.96 -8.50
N ILE A 527 13.76 -6.61 -7.47
CA ILE A 527 13.32 -7.95 -7.06
C ILE A 527 11.83 -7.95 -6.72
N LYS A 528 11.36 -6.98 -5.92
CA LYS A 528 9.96 -6.88 -5.52
C LYS A 528 9.02 -6.68 -6.72
N LEU A 529 9.39 -5.81 -7.67
CA LEU A 529 8.64 -5.62 -8.91
C LEU A 529 8.57 -6.91 -9.73
N LEU A 530 9.70 -7.59 -9.89
CA LEU A 530 9.76 -8.85 -10.63
C LEU A 530 8.91 -9.95 -9.96
N VAL A 531 8.96 -10.07 -8.64
CA VAL A 531 8.13 -11.01 -7.87
C VAL A 531 6.64 -10.74 -8.08
N GLN A 532 6.21 -9.48 -8.05
CA GLN A 532 4.82 -9.11 -8.31
C GLN A 532 4.39 -9.47 -9.74
N LEU A 533 5.26 -9.24 -10.71
CA LEU A 533 5.03 -9.53 -12.12
C LEU A 533 4.88 -11.03 -12.37
N PHE A 534 5.81 -11.83 -11.83
CA PHE A 534 5.80 -13.28 -11.93
C PHE A 534 4.59 -13.91 -11.26
N LYS A 535 4.21 -13.43 -10.09
CA LYS A 535 3.00 -13.88 -9.40
C LYS A 535 1.74 -13.72 -10.26
N ALA A 536 1.65 -12.67 -11.08
CA ALA A 536 0.51 -12.43 -11.97
C ALA A 536 0.36 -13.44 -13.13
N HIS A 537 1.42 -14.20 -13.40
CA HIS A 537 1.49 -15.24 -14.43
C HIS A 537 1.64 -16.65 -13.82
N GLY A 538 1.33 -16.80 -12.52
CA GLY A 538 1.44 -18.08 -11.81
C GLY A 538 2.87 -18.54 -11.53
N VAL A 539 3.86 -17.67 -11.76
CA VAL A 539 5.28 -17.97 -11.53
C VAL A 539 5.64 -17.61 -10.09
N LYS A 540 6.18 -18.57 -9.33
CA LYS A 540 6.61 -18.37 -7.95
C LYS A 540 8.10 -18.04 -7.90
N VAL A 541 8.47 -17.10 -7.05
CA VAL A 541 9.87 -16.72 -6.81
C VAL A 541 10.22 -17.03 -5.38
N ASN A 542 11.28 -17.79 -5.18
CA ASN A 542 11.85 -18.03 -3.86
C ASN A 542 13.01 -17.07 -3.64
N GLN A 543 13.07 -16.49 -2.45
CA GLN A 543 14.07 -15.52 -2.06
C GLN A 543 14.89 -16.04 -0.86
N SER A 544 16.16 -15.67 -0.77
CA SER A 544 17.00 -15.92 0.39
C SER A 544 16.57 -15.07 1.59
N PRO A 545 17.08 -15.34 2.81
CA PRO A 545 16.87 -14.47 3.97
C PRO A 545 17.32 -13.02 3.75
N LYS A 546 18.24 -12.78 2.80
CA LYS A 546 18.71 -11.45 2.39
C LYS A 546 17.85 -10.81 1.29
N GLY A 547 16.74 -11.44 0.90
CA GLY A 547 15.80 -10.96 -0.11
C GLY A 547 16.23 -11.18 -1.57
N LEU A 548 17.34 -11.90 -1.82
CA LEU A 548 17.83 -12.18 -3.18
C LEU A 548 17.07 -13.34 -3.81
N ILE A 549 16.82 -13.28 -5.12
CA ILE A 549 16.18 -14.37 -5.88
C ILE A 549 17.12 -15.57 -5.92
N ILE A 550 16.64 -16.72 -5.43
CA ILE A 550 17.40 -17.99 -5.38
C ILE A 550 16.84 -19.06 -6.32
N SER A 551 15.52 -19.09 -6.53
CA SER A 551 14.89 -19.96 -7.52
C SER A 551 13.59 -19.37 -8.04
N ILE A 552 13.21 -19.78 -9.24
CA ILE A 552 11.97 -19.39 -9.92
C ILE A 552 11.24 -20.69 -10.27
N VAL A 553 9.97 -20.82 -9.90
CA VAL A 553 9.15 -22.01 -10.16
C VAL A 553 8.11 -21.66 -11.23
N ILE A 554 8.14 -22.40 -12.33
CA ILE A 554 7.23 -22.23 -13.47
C ILE A 554 6.58 -23.56 -13.74
N ASP A 555 5.24 -23.59 -13.76
CA ASP A 555 4.45 -24.78 -14.06
C ASP A 555 4.90 -26.02 -13.25
N GLY A 556 5.15 -25.81 -11.95
CA GLY A 556 5.63 -26.84 -11.01
C GLY A 556 7.13 -27.15 -11.06
N LYS A 557 7.85 -26.76 -12.12
CA LYS A 557 9.29 -26.99 -12.25
C LYS A 557 10.08 -25.89 -11.56
N THR A 558 10.98 -26.27 -10.65
CA THR A 558 11.86 -25.34 -9.92
C THR A 558 13.16 -25.12 -10.67
N TYR A 559 13.43 -23.87 -11.04
CA TYR A 559 14.67 -23.45 -11.68
C TYR A 559 15.52 -22.68 -10.68
N THR A 560 16.58 -23.32 -10.20
CA THR A 560 17.55 -22.69 -9.29
C THR A 560 18.35 -21.63 -10.05
N VAL A 561 18.30 -20.40 -9.57
CA VAL A 561 19.05 -19.26 -10.12
C VAL A 561 20.19 -18.82 -9.19
N SER A 562 20.27 -19.39 -7.98
CA SER A 562 21.43 -19.26 -7.08
C SER A 562 22.50 -20.31 -7.35
N GLY A 563 23.60 -19.90 -8.00
CA GLY A 563 24.91 -20.01 -7.35
C GLY A 563 25.14 -18.71 -6.58
N GLY A 564 25.81 -18.75 -5.43
CA GLY A 564 25.95 -17.61 -4.52
C GLY A 564 26.28 -16.29 -5.22
N GLY A 565 25.79 -15.18 -4.65
CA GLY A 565 25.99 -13.84 -5.22
C GLY A 565 27.43 -13.69 -5.73
N ASN A 566 27.56 -13.27 -6.99
CA ASN A 566 28.81 -13.23 -7.73
C ASN A 566 29.98 -12.69 -6.89
N GLU A 567 30.69 -13.59 -6.22
CA GLU A 567 32.13 -13.66 -6.42
C GLU A 567 32.28 -14.13 -7.88
N PRO A 568 32.79 -13.29 -8.80
CA PRO A 568 33.01 -13.69 -10.18
C PRO A 568 33.76 -15.03 -10.18
N GLY A 569 33.28 -15.97 -11.00
CA GLY A 569 33.80 -17.34 -11.05
C GLY A 569 35.33 -17.35 -11.00
N GLY A 570 35.88 -18.07 -10.02
CA GLY A 570 37.32 -18.15 -9.79
C GLY A 570 37.94 -16.96 -9.04
N GLN A 571 37.17 -16.13 -8.32
CA GLN A 571 37.70 -15.02 -7.52
C GLN A 571 37.20 -15.03 -6.07
N VAL A 572 37.96 -14.42 -5.16
CA VAL A 572 37.67 -14.24 -3.74
C VAL A 572 37.94 -12.78 -3.36
N ARG A 573 37.02 -12.16 -2.60
CA ARG A 573 37.16 -10.76 -2.20
C ARG A 573 38.01 -10.61 -0.94
N VAL A 574 39.23 -10.09 -1.06
CA VAL A 574 40.13 -9.78 0.05
C VAL A 574 40.09 -8.30 0.41
N THR A 575 40.45 -7.95 1.65
CA THR A 575 40.61 -6.56 2.10
C THR A 575 42.07 -6.28 2.43
N ILE A 576 42.69 -5.32 1.74
CA ILE A 576 44.09 -4.88 1.93
C ILE A 576 44.06 -3.37 2.16
N ARG A 577 44.67 -2.89 3.25
CA ARG A 577 44.68 -1.47 3.65
C ARG A 577 43.29 -0.80 3.61
N GLY A 578 42.27 -1.51 4.09
CA GLY A 578 40.87 -1.04 4.11
C GLY A 578 40.13 -1.04 2.76
N ARG A 579 40.80 -1.36 1.65
CA ARG A 579 40.22 -1.45 0.30
C ARG A 579 39.97 -2.90 -0.09
N LYS A 580 38.94 -3.15 -0.90
CA LYS A 580 38.50 -4.50 -1.31
C LYS A 580 38.96 -4.83 -2.72
N PHE A 581 39.52 -6.03 -2.89
CA PHE A 581 40.08 -6.52 -4.17
C PHE A 581 39.61 -7.94 -4.46
N TRP A 582 39.45 -8.26 -5.74
CA TRP A 582 39.09 -9.58 -6.23
C TRP A 582 40.34 -10.36 -6.69
N ILE A 583 40.70 -11.38 -5.92
CA ILE A 583 41.90 -12.21 -6.16
C ILE A 583 41.45 -13.54 -6.74
N PRO A 584 42.08 -14.06 -7.81
CA PRO A 584 43.40 -13.72 -8.32
C PRO A 584 43.46 -12.62 -9.38
N LYS A 585 42.33 -12.18 -9.94
CA LYS A 585 42.30 -11.27 -11.11
C LYS A 585 43.00 -9.93 -10.87
N GLU A 586 42.71 -9.26 -9.77
CA GLU A 586 43.23 -7.92 -9.48
C GLU A 586 44.62 -7.94 -8.83
N MET A 587 45.21 -9.13 -8.65
CA MET A 587 46.52 -9.30 -8.02
C MET A 587 47.64 -8.55 -8.75
N ALA A 588 47.59 -8.50 -10.09
CA ALA A 588 48.62 -7.85 -10.90
C ALA A 588 48.66 -6.33 -10.70
N ARG A 589 47.56 -5.71 -10.29
CA ARG A 589 47.44 -4.26 -10.10
C ARG A 589 47.81 -3.80 -8.69
N LEU A 590 47.95 -4.74 -7.73
CA LEU A 590 48.24 -4.38 -6.34
C LEU A 590 49.53 -3.57 -6.16
N PRO A 591 50.65 -3.89 -6.86
CA PRO A 591 51.87 -3.08 -6.78
C PRO A 591 51.68 -1.65 -7.28
N ASP A 592 50.87 -1.45 -8.33
CA ASP A 592 50.62 -0.14 -8.92
C ASP A 592 49.68 0.73 -8.07
N LEU A 593 48.80 0.09 -7.30
CA LEU A 593 47.78 0.78 -6.50
C LEU A 593 48.28 1.22 -5.12
N PHE A 594 49.40 0.67 -4.66
CA PHE A 594 49.95 0.94 -3.34
C PHE A 594 51.47 1.13 -3.40
N THR A 595 51.93 2.35 -3.11
CA THR A 595 53.36 2.62 -2.92
C THR A 595 53.92 1.72 -1.82
N GLY A 596 55.03 1.03 -2.10
CA GLY A 596 55.68 0.11 -1.17
C GLY A 596 54.90 -1.18 -0.89
N PHE A 597 54.05 -1.65 -1.81
CA PHE A 597 53.29 -2.89 -1.66
C PHE A 597 54.20 -4.13 -1.57
N HIS A 598 53.94 -4.98 -0.58
CA HIS A 598 54.55 -6.31 -0.49
C HIS A 598 53.48 -7.40 -0.59
N TYR A 599 53.75 -8.46 -1.35
CA TYR A 599 52.83 -9.60 -1.49
C TYR A 599 52.56 -10.35 -0.18
N SER A 600 53.35 -10.10 0.87
CA SER A 600 53.03 -10.56 2.23
C SER A 600 51.72 -9.96 2.77
N GLU A 601 51.34 -8.76 2.34
CA GLU A 601 50.04 -8.16 2.69
C GLU A 601 48.86 -8.94 2.10
N LEU A 602 49.01 -9.44 0.87
CA LEU A 602 48.04 -10.32 0.24
C LEU A 602 47.98 -11.68 0.95
N LEU A 603 49.13 -12.25 1.29
CA LEU A 603 49.24 -13.50 2.05
C LEU A 603 48.48 -13.40 3.38
N VAL A 604 48.74 -12.34 4.15
CA VAL A 604 48.07 -12.05 5.44
C VAL A 604 46.56 -11.87 5.24
N ALA A 605 46.13 -11.12 4.23
CA ALA A 605 44.71 -10.88 3.97
C ALA A 605 43.96 -12.19 3.65
N LEU A 606 44.57 -13.09 2.87
CA LEU A 606 44.01 -14.40 2.57
C LEU A 606 43.92 -15.29 3.82
N MET A 607 44.98 -15.32 4.63
CA MET A 607 44.99 -16.14 5.86
C MET A 607 44.00 -15.63 6.91
N ARG A 608 43.84 -14.30 7.07
CA ARG A 608 42.81 -13.72 7.95
C ARG A 608 41.39 -14.11 7.58
N MET A 609 41.15 -14.41 6.31
CA MET A 609 39.87 -14.91 5.84
C MET A 609 39.71 -16.42 6.01
N GLY A 610 40.72 -17.13 6.53
CA GLY A 610 40.73 -18.59 6.67
C GLY A 610 41.09 -19.33 5.38
N ALA A 611 41.80 -18.69 4.44
CA ALA A 611 42.28 -19.39 3.24
C ALA A 611 43.61 -20.11 3.49
N THR A 612 43.76 -21.29 2.88
CA THR A 612 45.01 -22.06 2.85
C THR A 612 45.76 -21.77 1.56
N VAL A 613 46.75 -20.90 1.60
CA VAL A 613 47.74 -20.66 0.52
C VAL A 613 48.65 -21.87 0.28
N LEU A 614 49.01 -22.09 -0.98
CA LEU A 614 49.81 -23.22 -1.46
C LEU A 614 51.08 -22.69 -2.13
N SER A 615 52.23 -23.25 -1.75
CA SER A 615 53.54 -22.95 -2.33
C SER A 615 54.17 -24.20 -2.95
N ASP A 616 55.02 -24.02 -3.95
CA ASP A 616 55.89 -25.10 -4.43
C ASP A 616 57.10 -25.30 -3.49
N ASN A 617 57.91 -26.32 -3.81
CA ASN A 617 59.15 -26.66 -3.12
C ASN A 617 60.22 -25.55 -3.16
N THR A 618 60.02 -24.49 -3.95
CA THR A 618 60.90 -23.30 -4.00
C THR A 618 60.37 -22.09 -3.22
N SER A 619 59.31 -22.27 -2.42
CA SER A 619 58.57 -21.19 -1.72
C SER A 619 57.84 -20.21 -2.62
N LYS A 620 57.52 -20.57 -3.87
CA LYS A 620 56.69 -19.74 -4.73
C LYS A 620 55.21 -20.08 -4.50
N PHE A 621 54.45 -19.13 -3.97
CA PHE A 621 53.01 -19.25 -3.82
C PHE A 621 52.34 -19.24 -5.19
N TYR A 622 51.57 -20.29 -5.51
CA TYR A 622 50.94 -20.47 -6.83
C TYR A 622 49.42 -20.55 -6.77
N ALA A 623 48.83 -20.88 -5.61
CA ALA A 623 47.38 -20.97 -5.45
C ALA A 623 46.96 -20.76 -3.98
N PHE A 624 45.66 -20.67 -3.74
CA PHE A 624 45.06 -20.75 -2.41
C PHE A 624 43.74 -21.52 -2.44
N ARG A 625 43.40 -22.15 -1.31
CA ARG A 625 42.14 -22.85 -1.08
C ARG A 625 41.27 -22.06 -0.13
N TYR A 626 40.03 -21.77 -0.51
CA TYR A 626 39.05 -21.08 0.32
C TYR A 626 37.69 -21.74 0.17
N LYS A 627 37.04 -22.09 1.29
CA LYS A 627 35.74 -22.79 1.32
C LYS A 627 35.70 -24.03 0.40
N GLY A 628 36.75 -24.84 0.45
CA GLY A 628 36.87 -26.08 -0.34
C GLY A 628 37.20 -25.89 -1.83
N ARG A 629 37.29 -24.65 -2.34
CA ARG A 629 37.65 -24.37 -3.74
C ARG A 629 39.09 -23.89 -3.87
N MET A 630 39.75 -24.28 -4.95
CA MET A 630 41.12 -23.88 -5.28
C MET A 630 41.13 -22.73 -6.28
N TYR A 631 42.00 -21.75 -6.05
CA TYR A 631 42.15 -20.52 -6.82
C TYR A 631 43.63 -20.32 -7.17
N HIS A 632 43.96 -20.31 -8.46
CA HIS A 632 45.35 -20.13 -8.91
C HIS A 632 45.69 -18.65 -9.03
N PHE A 633 46.84 -18.23 -8.50
CA PHE A 633 47.30 -16.86 -8.65
C PHE A 633 47.67 -16.56 -10.11
N THR A 634 47.41 -15.33 -10.57
CA THR A 634 47.82 -14.89 -11.92
C THR A 634 49.33 -14.74 -12.04
N ARG A 635 50.04 -14.60 -10.92
CA ARG A 635 51.51 -14.56 -10.83
C ARG A 635 51.97 -15.32 -9.60
N LYS A 636 53.05 -16.11 -9.73
CA LYS A 636 53.73 -16.71 -8.58
C LYS A 636 54.53 -15.65 -7.82
N PHE A 637 54.51 -15.68 -6.50
CA PHE A 637 55.28 -14.75 -5.67
C PHE A 637 55.96 -15.45 -4.50
N VAL A 638 57.02 -14.85 -3.98
CA VAL A 638 57.78 -15.34 -2.83
C VAL A 638 57.63 -14.34 -1.69
N VAL A 639 57.43 -14.84 -0.48
CA VAL A 639 57.50 -14.05 0.75
C VAL A 639 58.72 -14.51 1.52
N ALA A 640 59.55 -13.56 1.94
CA ALA A 640 60.72 -13.83 2.75
C ALA A 640 60.84 -12.80 3.87
N VAL A 641 61.41 -13.25 4.99
CA VAL A 641 61.63 -12.47 6.20
C VAL A 641 63.12 -12.18 6.33
N LYS A 642 63.46 -10.94 6.68
CA LYS A 642 64.80 -10.55 7.11
C LYS A 642 64.69 -10.07 8.54
N VAL A 643 65.37 -10.73 9.48
CA VAL A 643 65.25 -10.48 10.92
C VAL A 643 66.40 -9.65 11.50
N ASP A 644 67.47 -9.44 10.74
CA ASP A 644 68.66 -8.66 11.13
C ASP A 644 69.15 -7.76 9.99
N ARG A 645 70.30 -7.11 10.16
CA ARG A 645 70.95 -6.32 9.10
C ARG A 645 71.85 -7.15 8.18
N THR A 646 72.22 -8.38 8.53
CA THR A 646 73.19 -9.23 7.81
C THR A 646 72.78 -9.51 6.36
N GLY A 647 71.48 -9.42 6.05
CA GLY A 647 70.98 -9.59 4.69
C GLY A 647 70.39 -10.96 4.41
N VAL A 648 70.49 -11.90 5.36
CA VAL A 648 69.93 -13.24 5.22
C VAL A 648 68.40 -13.15 5.12
N LYS A 649 67.85 -13.77 4.07
CA LYS A 649 66.40 -13.83 3.81
C LYS A 649 65.90 -15.26 4.02
N TYR A 650 64.93 -15.42 4.91
CA TYR A 650 64.27 -16.69 5.20
C TYR A 650 62.95 -16.76 4.44
N ARG A 651 62.83 -17.65 3.44
CA ARG A 651 61.62 -17.81 2.62
C ARG A 651 60.53 -18.56 3.37
N ILE A 652 59.29 -18.11 3.20
CA ILE A 652 58.11 -18.76 3.76
C ILE A 652 57.46 -19.64 2.69
N PRO A 653 57.13 -20.93 2.97
CA PRO A 653 57.30 -21.61 4.27
C PRO A 653 58.57 -22.45 4.42
N VAL A 654 59.42 -22.57 3.39
CA VAL A 654 60.50 -23.58 3.35
C VAL A 654 61.60 -23.34 4.39
N ASP A 655 61.98 -22.10 4.65
CA ASP A 655 63.11 -21.77 5.54
C ASP A 655 62.67 -21.55 7.01
N LEU A 656 61.40 -21.81 7.35
CA LEU A 656 60.86 -21.54 8.70
C LEU A 656 61.58 -22.33 9.82
N LYS A 657 62.09 -23.53 9.55
CA LYS A 657 62.91 -24.28 10.52
C LYS A 657 64.25 -23.57 10.80
N ASN A 658 64.90 -23.05 9.76
CA ASN A 658 66.17 -22.35 9.88
C ASN A 658 65.97 -20.97 10.53
N LEU A 659 64.85 -20.31 10.23
CA LEU A 659 64.44 -19.09 10.90
C LEU A 659 64.29 -19.32 12.41
N ALA A 660 63.58 -20.38 12.82
CA ALA A 660 63.43 -20.71 14.23
C ALA A 660 64.79 -20.99 14.92
N LYS A 661 65.68 -21.76 14.28
CA LYS A 661 67.05 -22.01 14.77
C LYS A 661 67.92 -20.75 14.85
N THR A 662 67.69 -19.78 13.97
CA THR A 662 68.41 -18.51 14.00
C THR A 662 67.90 -17.66 15.16
N LEU A 663 66.57 -17.55 15.30
CA LEU A 663 65.93 -16.82 16.38
C LEU A 663 66.29 -17.38 17.76
N SER A 664 66.56 -18.68 17.89
CA SER A 664 66.92 -19.30 19.17
C SER A 664 68.32 -18.94 19.69
N LYS A 665 69.23 -18.52 18.79
CA LYS A 665 70.65 -18.28 19.09
C LYS A 665 71.04 -16.81 19.19
N GLY A 666 70.20 -15.90 18.70
CA GLY A 666 70.51 -14.46 18.68
C GLY A 666 69.97 -13.70 19.90
N ARG A 667 70.60 -12.55 20.19
CA ARG A 667 70.00 -11.50 21.04
C ARG A 667 69.21 -10.57 20.12
N TRP A 668 67.89 -10.53 20.28
CA TRP A 668 66.99 -9.84 19.37
C TRP A 668 66.29 -8.66 20.00
N VAL A 669 66.04 -7.63 19.20
CA VAL A 669 64.99 -6.65 19.51
C VAL A 669 63.66 -7.31 19.16
N TRP A 670 63.07 -8.01 20.13
CA TRP A 670 61.90 -8.87 19.92
C TRP A 670 60.66 -8.12 19.40
N HIS A 671 60.54 -6.81 19.67
CA HIS A 671 59.51 -5.97 19.09
C HIS A 671 59.60 -5.90 17.55
N ASP A 672 60.80 -5.69 17.01
CA ASP A 672 61.03 -5.59 15.56
C ASP A 672 60.89 -6.95 14.87
N VAL A 673 61.36 -8.01 15.53
CA VAL A 673 61.15 -9.38 15.05
C VAL A 673 59.67 -9.70 15.00
N ARG A 674 58.91 -9.40 16.06
CA ARG A 674 57.45 -9.60 16.12
C ARG A 674 56.75 -8.93 14.94
N LYS A 675 57.04 -7.64 14.75
CA LYS A 675 56.50 -6.84 13.64
C LYS A 675 56.81 -7.50 12.29
N THR A 676 58.06 -7.91 12.07
CA THR A 676 58.51 -8.53 10.82
C THR A 676 57.84 -9.88 10.56
N LEU A 677 57.77 -10.77 11.56
CA LEU A 677 57.13 -12.08 11.43
C LEU A 677 55.61 -11.97 11.21
N THR A 678 54.94 -11.04 11.91
CA THR A 678 53.51 -10.78 11.71
C THR A 678 53.24 -10.22 10.31
N TYR A 679 54.09 -9.32 9.79
CA TYR A 679 53.98 -8.83 8.41
C TYR A 679 54.18 -9.92 7.36
N ALA A 680 54.91 -10.97 7.69
CA ALA A 680 55.11 -12.12 6.84
C ALA A 680 54.01 -13.18 6.97
N GLY A 681 52.99 -12.92 7.80
CA GLY A 681 51.84 -13.78 7.98
C GLY A 681 52.07 -14.99 8.89
N LEU A 682 53.02 -14.88 9.81
CA LEU A 682 53.21 -15.87 10.87
C LEU A 682 52.36 -15.50 12.09
N THR A 683 51.72 -16.52 12.68
CA THR A 683 51.00 -16.38 13.94
C THR A 683 51.97 -16.65 15.08
N LEU A 684 52.06 -15.75 16.05
CA LEU A 684 53.02 -15.82 17.15
C LEU A 684 52.32 -16.30 18.42
N SER A 685 52.93 -17.22 19.14
CA SER A 685 52.44 -17.72 20.43
C SER A 685 53.06 -16.87 21.56
N GLU A 686 52.30 -16.64 22.64
CA GLU A 686 52.55 -15.65 23.72
C GLU A 686 53.95 -15.62 24.37
N GLY A 687 54.29 -14.41 24.80
CA GLY A 687 55.47 -13.98 25.55
C GLY A 687 55.68 -12.50 25.27
N ASP A 688 55.44 -11.60 26.23
CA ASP A 688 55.55 -10.14 26.00
C ASP A 688 57.00 -9.69 25.76
N GLU A 689 57.98 -10.48 26.20
CA GLU A 689 59.41 -10.17 26.10
C GLU A 689 60.16 -10.99 25.03
N GLU A 690 59.82 -12.26 24.81
CA GLU A 690 60.45 -13.14 23.79
C GLU A 690 59.43 -13.96 22.99
N ILE A 691 59.73 -14.25 21.72
CA ILE A 691 58.89 -15.12 20.88
C ILE A 691 59.29 -16.58 21.11
N LYS A 692 58.46 -17.34 21.84
CA LYS A 692 58.71 -18.77 22.15
C LYS A 692 58.47 -19.68 20.95
N SER A 693 57.43 -19.41 20.17
CA SER A 693 57.13 -20.15 18.95
C SER A 693 56.31 -19.31 17.97
N PHE A 694 56.35 -19.72 16.71
CA PHE A 694 55.49 -19.16 15.68
C PHE A 694 54.91 -20.28 14.81
N SER A 695 53.79 -20.01 14.16
CA SER A 695 53.13 -20.97 13.29
C SER A 695 52.77 -20.38 11.93
N PHE A 696 52.74 -21.26 10.93
CA PHE A 696 52.26 -20.97 9.60
C PHE A 696 51.28 -22.08 9.20
N GLN A 697 50.03 -21.71 8.91
CA GLN A 697 48.96 -22.62 8.50
C GLN A 697 48.83 -23.89 9.37
N GLY A 698 48.88 -23.71 10.70
CA GLY A 698 48.71 -24.81 11.66
C GLY A 698 49.98 -25.59 11.99
N LYS A 699 51.10 -25.34 11.29
CA LYS A 699 52.40 -25.92 11.64
C LYS A 699 53.19 -24.99 12.55
N THR A 700 53.52 -25.46 13.75
CA THR A 700 54.25 -24.69 14.77
C THR A 700 55.75 -24.97 14.73
N TYR A 701 56.53 -23.92 14.90
CA TYR A 701 58.00 -23.92 14.94
C TYR A 701 58.43 -23.32 16.28
N LYS A 702 59.10 -24.13 17.10
CA LYS A 702 59.62 -23.70 18.39
C LYS A 702 60.93 -22.94 18.19
N VAL A 703 61.02 -21.77 18.81
CA VAL A 703 62.24 -20.97 18.92
C VAL A 703 62.98 -21.38 20.20
N ARG A 704 62.24 -21.63 21.29
CA ARG A 704 62.72 -22.29 22.52
C ARG A 704 61.70 -23.29 23.02
#